data_AF-A0A9W7AXY3-F1
#
_entry.id   AF-A0A9W7AXY3-F1
#
_cell.length_a   1.000
_cell.length_b   1.000
_cell.length_c   1.000
_cell.angle_alpha   90.00
_cell.angle_beta   90.00
_cell.angle_gamma   90.00
#
_symmetry.space_group_name_H-M   'P 1'
#
loop_
_entity.id
_entity.type
_entity.pdbx_description
1 polymer ?
#
loop_
_entity_poly.entity_id
_entity_poly.type
_entity_poly.pdbx_seq_one_letter_code
_entity_poly.pdbx_strand_id
1 'polypeptide(L)'
;LSKSKAPKPKPKPSPVEKKTTGGSWSEADDQYLWTHQHDGRAALASHFGRTGGGIGARLTHLKNPEHKAYVRRISGGSQKGGLLTALRGQGVKSVQERFRESRAFGNALKESKVSTKENSNSNAQNSLARFAHQPPPPKSFKMFPPPASVHMGTCDDYWKTGFCNQFGCQLKHKKNPADEIIISTTSAADPSTLTAEQQKVLECVVSKNPPNIFLSGSAGTGKSHLLRTIIKSLQDKFGVTQVAVTAPTGIAATNLDGVTLHSWSGLGLAKKPAHSLVAEIQKNAKKRAKWRNTQVLVIDEVSMLDRDFFQKLDAVGRAIRGRKDAFGGLQLILCGDFYQLPPVNGGFAFESAVWKACNLKAFILKKVIRQNGDRKFVEILNNCRRGEPTAENLRLLNECHVSKKKLPNDGIEATKLYTTNANVDAENTKRLAQVKSPPMRFLAQDKVKKRGSSYGWESAMKMLEPKAAECLTLKIGAQVMCLKNYPDKGLVNGSRGVVTGFEVSSDNPIVRWTSGNITTMNVEATNFATGEVSLTRIQLPLRLAWALSVHKSQGMTLSRCEVLLNNCFEYGQAYVALSRVTDMKGLIVNGTLLGKREIRAHPKVKDFYEEVDEDACGFEDYNDNDSISEDEIMEVTKEEVIAEEKRKVKKSPTSSYETCMACGNDCGEICEYAQYMAEF
;
A
#
# COMPACT_ATOMS: atom_id res chain seq x y z
N LEU A 1 -44.70 44.67 -47.68
CA LEU A 1 -43.23 44.90 -47.63
C LEU A 1 -42.72 44.39 -46.27
N SER A 2 -41.67 43.55 -46.29
CA SER A 2 -40.82 43.00 -45.18
C SER A 2 -41.49 42.59 -43.85
N LYS A 3 -41.75 41.32 -43.49
CA LYS A 3 -40.89 40.13 -43.22
C LYS A 3 -39.73 40.33 -42.21
N SER A 4 -39.96 39.87 -40.97
CA SER A 4 -38.93 39.33 -40.05
C SER A 4 -39.36 37.93 -39.59
N LYS A 5 -38.51 36.92 -39.85
CA LYS A 5 -38.74 35.49 -39.58
C LYS A 5 -38.23 35.08 -38.19
N ALA A 6 -39.07 34.38 -37.43
CA ALA A 6 -38.68 33.54 -36.28
C ALA A 6 -38.17 32.15 -36.74
N PRO A 7 -37.34 31.44 -35.94
CA PRO A 7 -36.62 30.26 -36.37
C PRO A 7 -37.49 28.99 -36.44
N LYS A 8 -37.27 28.18 -37.49
CA LYS A 8 -37.93 26.89 -37.73
C LYS A 8 -37.25 25.72 -36.97
N PRO A 9 -38.01 24.66 -36.62
CA PRO A 9 -37.52 23.52 -35.83
C PRO A 9 -36.58 22.61 -36.63
N LYS A 10 -35.67 21.94 -35.90
CA LYS A 10 -34.67 21.00 -36.43
C LYS A 10 -35.33 19.76 -37.07
N PRO A 11 -34.81 19.26 -38.20
CA PRO A 11 -35.31 18.04 -38.84
C PRO A 11 -34.88 16.78 -38.09
N LYS A 12 -35.77 15.78 -38.05
CA LYS A 12 -35.46 14.42 -37.60
C LYS A 12 -34.48 13.76 -38.60
N PRO A 13 -33.54 12.92 -38.13
CA PRO A 13 -32.58 12.26 -39.03
C PRO A 13 -33.27 11.17 -39.88
N SER A 14 -32.92 11.16 -41.16
CA SER A 14 -33.29 10.18 -42.17
C SER A 14 -32.69 8.79 -41.88
N PRO A 15 -33.27 7.69 -42.42
CA PRO A 15 -32.75 6.35 -42.22
C PRO A 15 -31.45 6.17 -43.02
N VAL A 16 -30.38 5.71 -42.37
CA VAL A 16 -29.12 5.36 -43.06
C VAL A 16 -29.30 4.00 -43.74
N GLU A 17 -29.19 4.02 -45.07
CA GLU A 17 -29.19 2.88 -45.97
C GLU A 17 -28.07 1.88 -45.64
N LYS A 18 -28.41 0.58 -45.70
CA LYS A 18 -27.43 -0.51 -45.73
C LYS A 18 -26.71 -0.52 -47.08
N LYS A 19 -25.44 -0.10 -47.13
CA LYS A 19 -24.52 -0.43 -48.22
C LYS A 19 -23.72 -1.68 -47.87
N THR A 20 -23.96 -2.77 -48.58
CA THR A 20 -23.03 -3.91 -48.68
C THR A 20 -22.24 -3.82 -49.99
N THR A 21 -20.95 -4.18 -49.88
CA THR A 21 -19.96 -4.50 -50.93
C THR A 21 -19.05 -3.38 -51.44
N GLY A 22 -17.72 -3.58 -51.31
CA GLY A 22 -16.79 -3.10 -52.34
C GLY A 22 -15.56 -2.24 -51.98
N GLY A 23 -15.28 -1.89 -50.73
CA GLY A 23 -14.08 -1.08 -50.41
C GLY A 23 -12.77 -1.89 -50.42
N SER A 24 -11.74 -1.44 -51.14
CA SER A 24 -10.35 -1.90 -50.91
C SER A 24 -9.89 -1.49 -49.51
N TRP A 25 -8.95 -2.22 -48.92
CA TRP A 25 -8.35 -1.88 -47.62
C TRP A 25 -7.25 -0.85 -47.83
N SER A 26 -7.26 0.24 -47.07
CA SER A 26 -6.20 1.25 -47.09
C SER A 26 -5.06 0.90 -46.13
N GLU A 27 -3.90 1.53 -46.30
CA GLU A 27 -2.74 1.36 -45.42
C GLU A 27 -3.03 1.87 -43.98
N ALA A 28 -3.89 2.88 -43.86
CA ALA A 28 -4.40 3.37 -42.58
C ALA A 28 -5.30 2.34 -41.88
N ASP A 29 -6.12 1.59 -42.65
CA ASP A 29 -6.94 0.52 -42.07
C ASP A 29 -6.08 -0.63 -41.54
N ASP A 30 -4.98 -0.95 -42.24
CA ASP A 30 -4.02 -1.97 -41.80
C ASP A 30 -3.31 -1.54 -40.52
N GLN A 31 -2.92 -0.26 -40.41
CA GLN A 31 -2.31 0.28 -39.20
C GLN A 31 -3.31 0.35 -38.03
N TYR A 32 -4.59 0.63 -38.31
CA TYR A 32 -5.64 0.59 -37.30
C TYR A 32 -5.89 -0.84 -36.81
N LEU A 33 -6.00 -1.81 -37.73
CA LEU A 33 -6.14 -3.23 -37.38
C LEU A 33 -4.95 -3.72 -36.53
N TRP A 34 -3.73 -3.26 -36.84
CA TRP A 34 -2.53 -3.59 -36.06
C TRP A 34 -2.57 -2.99 -34.64
N THR A 35 -2.89 -1.71 -34.53
CA THR A 35 -2.93 -1.00 -33.23
C THR A 35 -4.06 -1.50 -32.32
N HIS A 36 -5.13 -2.07 -32.89
CA HIS A 36 -6.31 -2.57 -32.17
C HIS A 36 -6.46 -4.10 -32.23
N GLN A 37 -5.35 -4.83 -32.41
CA GLN A 37 -5.33 -6.31 -32.54
C GLN A 37 -5.83 -7.08 -31.29
N HIS A 38 -6.00 -6.39 -30.16
CA HIS A 38 -6.54 -6.97 -28.93
C HIS A 38 -8.08 -6.88 -28.85
N ASP A 39 -8.72 -6.13 -29.75
CA ASP A 39 -10.16 -5.99 -29.80
C ASP A 39 -10.83 -7.21 -30.42
N GLY A 40 -12.04 -7.53 -29.95
CA GLY A 40 -12.81 -8.66 -30.46
C GLY A 40 -13.19 -8.47 -31.95
N ARG A 41 -13.18 -9.57 -32.72
CA ARG A 41 -13.54 -9.57 -34.15
C ARG A 41 -14.86 -8.88 -34.48
N ALA A 42 -15.86 -9.00 -33.60
CA ALA A 42 -17.16 -8.35 -33.78
C ALA A 42 -17.06 -6.82 -33.66
N ALA A 43 -16.19 -6.30 -32.79
CA ALA A 43 -15.94 -4.88 -32.63
C ALA A 43 -15.20 -4.30 -33.85
N LEU A 44 -14.17 -5.00 -34.33
CA LEU A 44 -13.44 -4.60 -35.55
C LEU A 44 -14.32 -4.68 -36.81
N ALA A 45 -15.14 -5.73 -36.93
CA ALA A 45 -16.13 -5.87 -38.00
C ALA A 45 -17.13 -4.70 -38.00
N SER A 46 -17.63 -4.31 -36.82
CA SER A 46 -18.51 -3.16 -36.66
C SER A 46 -17.82 -1.84 -37.01
N HIS A 47 -16.55 -1.68 -36.61
CA HIS A 47 -15.77 -0.45 -36.87
C HIS A 47 -15.57 -0.22 -38.37
N PHE A 48 -15.18 -1.26 -39.11
CA PHE A 48 -14.96 -1.16 -40.55
C PHE A 48 -16.23 -1.38 -41.40
N GLY A 49 -17.38 -1.63 -40.78
CA GLY A 49 -18.62 -1.97 -41.49
C GLY A 49 -18.50 -3.23 -42.36
N ARG A 50 -17.66 -4.19 -41.96
CA ARG A 50 -17.37 -5.42 -42.71
C ARG A 50 -17.81 -6.67 -41.95
N THR A 51 -17.87 -7.81 -42.62
CA THR A 51 -18.13 -9.09 -41.96
C THR A 51 -16.89 -9.56 -41.19
N GLY A 52 -17.09 -10.28 -40.08
CA GLY A 52 -15.98 -10.85 -39.29
C GLY A 52 -15.07 -11.79 -40.10
N GLY A 53 -15.61 -12.46 -41.13
CA GLY A 53 -14.83 -13.23 -42.10
C GLY A 53 -13.89 -12.37 -42.95
N GLY A 54 -14.33 -11.17 -43.36
CA GLY A 54 -13.51 -10.21 -44.11
C GLY A 54 -12.34 -9.64 -43.28
N ILE A 55 -12.56 -9.41 -41.98
CA ILE A 55 -11.49 -9.05 -41.04
C ILE A 55 -10.47 -10.19 -40.92
N GLY A 56 -10.95 -11.43 -40.78
CA GLY A 56 -10.11 -12.61 -40.69
C GLY A 56 -9.20 -12.80 -41.90
N ALA A 57 -9.74 -12.64 -43.11
CA ALA A 57 -8.98 -12.73 -44.36
C ALA A 57 -7.92 -11.62 -44.49
N ARG A 58 -8.22 -10.37 -44.09
CA ARG A 58 -7.23 -9.28 -44.16
C ARG A 58 -6.07 -9.47 -43.18
N LEU A 59 -6.35 -9.91 -41.96
CA LEU A 59 -5.32 -10.22 -40.95
C LEU A 59 -4.35 -11.32 -41.41
N THR A 60 -4.79 -12.27 -42.25
CA THR A 60 -3.89 -13.29 -42.81
C THR A 60 -2.92 -12.77 -43.87
N HIS A 61 -3.19 -11.60 -44.47
CA HIS A 61 -2.31 -10.98 -45.47
C HIS A 61 -1.24 -10.06 -44.88
N LEU A 62 -1.34 -9.65 -43.61
CA LEU A 62 -0.30 -8.93 -42.87
C LEU A 62 0.87 -9.90 -42.57
N LYS A 63 1.70 -10.17 -43.56
CA LYS A 63 2.86 -11.09 -43.46
C LYS A 63 3.98 -10.44 -42.64
N ASN A 64 3.89 -10.50 -41.31
CA ASN A 64 5.04 -10.32 -40.41
C ASN A 64 5.39 -11.69 -39.77
N PRO A 65 6.64 -12.19 -39.88
CA PRO A 65 7.03 -13.54 -39.48
C PRO A 65 6.86 -13.91 -37.99
N GLU A 66 6.56 -12.98 -37.08
CA GLU A 66 6.42 -13.30 -35.65
C GLU A 66 5.12 -14.04 -35.24
N HIS A 67 4.16 -14.32 -36.12
CA HIS A 67 2.80 -14.64 -35.63
C HIS A 67 2.01 -15.83 -36.22
N LYS A 68 2.63 -17.01 -36.35
CA LYS A 68 1.87 -18.28 -36.48
C LYS A 68 0.93 -18.55 -35.28
N ALA A 69 1.19 -17.96 -34.11
CA ALA A 69 0.39 -18.13 -32.89
C ALA A 69 -0.94 -17.33 -32.90
N TYR A 70 -1.06 -16.28 -33.71
CA TYR A 70 -2.26 -15.42 -33.73
C TYR A 70 -3.29 -15.96 -34.71
N VAL A 71 -2.85 -16.43 -35.88
CA VAL A 71 -3.71 -17.10 -36.86
C VAL A 71 -4.39 -18.35 -36.25
N ARG A 72 -3.70 -19.13 -35.41
CA ARG A 72 -4.27 -20.32 -34.75
C ARG A 72 -5.34 -20.02 -33.71
N ARG A 73 -5.28 -18.86 -33.03
CA ARG A 73 -6.24 -18.49 -31.98
C ARG A 73 -7.53 -17.90 -32.56
N ILE A 74 -7.49 -17.54 -33.84
CA ILE A 74 -8.50 -16.76 -34.53
C ILE A 74 -9.39 -17.65 -35.43
N SER A 75 -8.98 -18.85 -35.84
CA SER A 75 -9.79 -19.76 -36.69
C SER A 75 -10.87 -20.58 -35.98
N GLY A 76 -11.28 -20.26 -34.74
CA GLY A 76 -12.18 -21.09 -33.94
C GLY A 76 -13.47 -21.50 -34.66
N GLY A 77 -13.67 -22.81 -34.82
CA GLY A 77 -14.90 -23.44 -35.32
C GLY A 77 -15.33 -24.60 -34.41
N SER A 78 -16.54 -24.50 -33.89
CA SER A 78 -17.22 -25.39 -32.95
C SER A 78 -17.47 -26.81 -33.50
N GLN A 79 -17.17 -27.86 -32.73
CA GLN A 79 -17.97 -29.08 -32.67
C GLN A 79 -17.96 -29.71 -31.26
N LYS A 80 -19.18 -30.03 -30.80
CA LYS A 80 -19.47 -30.94 -29.68
C LYS A 80 -19.01 -32.36 -30.04
N GLY A 81 -18.51 -33.09 -29.04
CA GLY A 81 -18.41 -34.55 -29.06
C GLY A 81 -17.04 -35.09 -29.49
N GLY A 82 -16.38 -35.82 -28.58
CA GLY A 82 -15.25 -36.69 -28.92
C GLY A 82 -13.86 -36.14 -28.58
N LEU A 83 -13.48 -36.15 -27.30
CA LEU A 83 -12.05 -36.18 -26.92
C LEU A 83 -11.82 -37.15 -25.76
N LEU A 84 -12.22 -38.41 -25.98
CA LEU A 84 -11.87 -39.55 -25.12
C LEU A 84 -11.00 -40.59 -25.84
N THR A 85 -10.41 -40.28 -27.01
CA THR A 85 -9.70 -41.32 -27.80
C THR A 85 -8.44 -40.85 -28.56
N ALA A 86 -7.75 -39.78 -28.17
CA ALA A 86 -6.50 -39.38 -28.86
C ALA A 86 -5.39 -38.83 -27.96
N LEU A 87 -5.31 -39.31 -26.70
CA LEU A 87 -4.14 -39.14 -25.83
C LEU A 87 -3.74 -40.48 -25.20
N ARG A 88 -3.65 -41.53 -26.02
CA ARG A 88 -2.80 -42.69 -25.76
C ARG A 88 -1.85 -42.82 -26.93
N GLY A 89 -0.58 -42.48 -26.70
CA GLY A 89 0.49 -42.73 -27.65
C GLY A 89 1.48 -41.58 -27.74
N GLN A 90 2.67 -41.83 -27.18
CA GLN A 90 3.94 -41.12 -27.43
C GLN A 90 4.25 -39.88 -26.58
N GLY A 91 4.91 -40.16 -25.44
CA GLY A 91 6.34 -39.88 -25.35
C GLY A 91 6.78 -38.46 -24.97
N VAL A 92 7.18 -38.31 -23.71
CA VAL A 92 7.99 -37.24 -23.14
C VAL A 92 9.17 -36.85 -24.04
N LYS A 93 9.36 -35.56 -24.33
CA LYS A 93 10.63 -35.00 -24.82
C LYS A 93 11.10 -33.87 -23.90
N SER A 94 12.40 -33.89 -23.62
CA SER A 94 13.08 -33.31 -22.47
C SER A 94 13.47 -31.83 -22.62
N VAL A 95 13.84 -31.23 -21.48
CA VAL A 95 14.24 -29.83 -21.24
C VAL A 95 15.47 -29.35 -22.05
N GLN A 96 16.14 -30.22 -22.83
CA GLN A 96 17.33 -29.88 -23.61
C GLN A 96 17.06 -29.14 -24.93
N GLU A 97 15.83 -29.14 -25.45
CA GLU A 97 15.52 -28.40 -26.69
C GLU A 97 15.27 -26.90 -26.47
N ARG A 98 15.01 -26.45 -25.24
CA ARG A 98 14.90 -25.01 -24.91
C ARG A 98 16.24 -24.29 -24.77
N PHE A 99 17.37 -25.03 -24.78
CA PHE A 99 18.71 -24.46 -24.69
C PHE A 99 19.30 -24.00 -26.03
N ARG A 100 18.63 -24.26 -27.17
CA ARG A 100 19.16 -23.87 -28.50
C ARG A 100 18.80 -22.46 -28.94
N GLU A 101 17.75 -21.84 -28.40
CA GLU A 101 17.31 -20.50 -28.83
C GLU A 101 17.98 -19.35 -28.05
N SER A 102 18.62 -19.61 -26.90
CA SER A 102 19.42 -18.60 -26.18
C SER A 102 20.93 -18.57 -26.54
N ARG A 103 21.41 -19.46 -27.42
CA ARG A 103 22.80 -19.40 -27.93
C ARG A 103 22.97 -18.58 -29.21
N ALA A 104 21.88 -18.08 -29.81
CA ALA A 104 21.95 -17.32 -31.05
C ALA A 104 22.43 -15.86 -30.88
N PHE A 105 22.51 -15.33 -29.65
CA PHE A 105 23.02 -13.98 -29.39
C PHE A 105 24.53 -13.95 -29.07
N GLY A 106 25.15 -15.11 -28.78
CA GLY A 106 26.57 -15.23 -28.44
C GLY A 106 27.53 -15.42 -29.62
N ASN A 107 27.02 -15.76 -30.81
CA ASN A 107 27.85 -16.04 -31.99
C ASN A 107 27.98 -14.86 -32.97
N ALA A 108 27.29 -13.73 -32.75
CA ALA A 108 27.45 -12.53 -33.59
C ALA A 108 28.65 -11.64 -33.21
N LEU A 109 29.51 -12.06 -32.27
CA LEU A 109 30.73 -11.35 -31.86
C LEU A 109 32.03 -12.13 -32.13
N LYS A 110 31.97 -13.20 -32.93
CA LYS A 110 33.14 -14.04 -33.29
C LYS A 110 33.34 -14.28 -34.79
N GLU A 111 32.77 -13.44 -35.65
CA GLU A 111 33.09 -13.42 -37.08
C GLU A 111 33.65 -12.05 -37.50
N SER A 112 34.89 -11.80 -37.08
CA SER A 112 35.82 -10.92 -37.81
C SER A 112 37.24 -11.28 -37.39
N LYS A 113 37.73 -12.43 -37.86
CA LYS A 113 39.16 -12.76 -37.94
C LYS A 113 39.33 -14.07 -38.71
N VAL A 114 39.62 -13.94 -40.00
CA VAL A 114 40.31 -14.98 -40.77
C VAL A 114 41.47 -14.31 -41.48
N SER A 115 42.60 -15.04 -41.49
CA SER A 115 43.74 -14.93 -42.38
C SER A 115 44.88 -13.95 -42.01
N THR A 116 45.86 -14.49 -41.31
CA THR A 116 47.29 -14.13 -41.41
C THR A 116 47.88 -14.65 -42.72
N LYS A 117 48.62 -13.81 -43.47
CA LYS A 117 49.91 -14.17 -44.09
C LYS A 117 50.66 -12.92 -44.61
N GLU A 118 51.91 -12.82 -44.16
CA GLU A 118 53.12 -12.30 -44.82
C GLU A 118 53.03 -11.03 -45.70
N ASN A 119 53.67 -9.94 -45.24
CA ASN A 119 54.88 -9.44 -45.91
C ASN A 119 55.58 -8.32 -45.11
N SER A 120 56.89 -8.33 -45.26
CA SER A 120 57.92 -7.40 -44.79
C SER A 120 57.71 -5.95 -45.23
N ASN A 121 58.04 -4.98 -44.35
CA ASN A 121 59.17 -4.04 -44.51
C ASN A 121 59.06 -2.77 -43.63
N SER A 122 60.21 -2.47 -43.01
CA SER A 122 60.84 -1.15 -42.82
C SER A 122 60.14 0.00 -42.06
N ASN A 123 60.86 0.39 -41.00
CA ASN A 123 61.36 1.74 -40.68
C ASN A 123 60.49 2.83 -40.03
N ALA A 124 61.11 3.35 -38.96
CA ALA A 124 61.17 4.74 -38.49
C ALA A 124 59.91 5.30 -37.79
N GLN A 125 59.97 6.13 -36.76
CA GLN A 125 61.02 6.69 -35.88
C GLN A 125 60.27 7.47 -34.77
N ASN A 126 60.86 7.56 -33.58
CA ASN A 126 60.83 8.68 -32.62
C ASN A 126 59.47 9.31 -32.21
N SER A 127 59.15 9.52 -30.93
CA SER A 127 59.94 10.33 -29.99
C SER A 127 59.28 10.49 -28.61
N LEU A 128 60.16 10.60 -27.60
CA LEU A 128 60.13 11.48 -26.42
C LEU A 128 59.35 11.13 -25.12
N ALA A 129 60.19 10.66 -24.20
CA ALA A 129 60.23 10.55 -22.74
C ALA A 129 59.62 11.63 -21.80
N ARG A 130 59.52 11.17 -20.52
CA ARG A 130 59.42 11.85 -19.19
C ARG A 130 57.97 12.11 -18.70
N PHE A 131 57.52 11.67 -17.52
CA PHE A 131 58.13 11.62 -16.19
C PHE A 131 57.70 10.39 -15.37
N ALA A 132 58.61 9.88 -14.55
CA ALA A 132 58.38 8.86 -13.52
C ALA A 132 58.17 9.53 -12.14
N HIS A 133 57.25 8.98 -11.34
CA HIS A 133 57.41 8.64 -9.92
C HIS A 133 56.05 8.22 -9.31
N GLN A 134 55.86 6.92 -9.11
CA GLN A 134 54.90 6.34 -8.15
C GLN A 134 55.69 5.37 -7.25
N PRO A 135 55.38 5.27 -5.94
CA PRO A 135 55.89 4.20 -5.10
C PRO A 135 55.09 2.88 -5.28
N PRO A 136 55.70 1.71 -4.99
CA PRO A 136 55.18 0.39 -5.36
C PRO A 136 54.20 -0.21 -4.32
N PRO A 137 53.45 -1.28 -4.67
CA PRO A 137 52.53 -1.97 -3.77
C PRO A 137 53.26 -3.03 -2.89
N PRO A 138 52.72 -3.39 -1.70
CA PRO A 138 53.28 -4.47 -0.89
C PRO A 138 52.79 -5.87 -1.32
N LYS A 139 53.63 -6.86 -0.98
CA LYS A 139 53.69 -8.26 -1.44
C LYS A 139 52.81 -9.25 -0.64
N SER A 140 52.34 -10.26 -1.37
CA SER A 140 52.26 -11.73 -1.09
C SER A 140 51.55 -12.33 0.16
N PHE A 141 50.45 -13.04 -0.12
CA PHE A 141 50.12 -14.47 0.11
C PHE A 141 50.52 -15.24 1.39
N LYS A 142 49.54 -15.96 1.96
CA LYS A 142 49.62 -17.37 2.41
C LYS A 142 48.34 -18.14 2.04
N MET A 143 48.51 -19.32 1.46
CA MET A 143 47.49 -20.31 1.04
C MET A 143 47.24 -21.38 2.11
N PHE A 144 46.04 -21.98 2.12
CA PHE A 144 45.77 -23.35 2.56
C PHE A 144 44.79 -24.05 1.58
N PRO A 145 44.84 -25.39 1.42
CA PRO A 145 44.40 -26.13 0.23
C PRO A 145 42.92 -26.58 0.24
N PRO A 146 42.36 -27.04 -0.90
CA PRO A 146 40.98 -27.50 -1.00
C PRO A 146 40.85 -29.01 -0.80
N PRO A 147 39.72 -29.53 -0.29
CA PRO A 147 39.40 -30.95 -0.41
C PRO A 147 38.58 -31.26 -1.67
N ALA A 148 38.82 -32.50 -2.10
CA ALA A 148 38.44 -33.21 -3.30
C ALA A 148 36.96 -33.21 -3.74
N SER A 149 36.83 -33.42 -5.05
CA SER A 149 35.70 -33.82 -5.87
C SER A 149 35.01 -35.12 -5.43
N VAL A 150 33.66 -35.17 -5.47
CA VAL A 150 32.89 -36.39 -5.76
C VAL A 150 31.65 -36.06 -6.61
N HIS A 151 31.38 -36.95 -7.56
CA HIS A 151 30.39 -36.90 -8.63
C HIS A 151 28.93 -37.15 -8.22
N MET A 152 28.06 -36.63 -9.10
CA MET A 152 26.69 -37.01 -9.50
C MET A 152 25.96 -38.19 -8.83
N GLY A 153 24.68 -37.95 -8.50
CA GLY A 153 23.64 -38.97 -8.38
C GLY A 153 22.27 -38.32 -8.22
N THR A 154 21.37 -38.55 -9.18
CA THR A 154 19.98 -38.07 -9.24
C THR A 154 19.06 -38.89 -8.33
N CYS A 155 18.08 -38.26 -7.67
CA CYS A 155 17.00 -38.96 -6.96
C CYS A 155 15.75 -39.06 -7.86
N ASP A 156 15.53 -40.25 -8.39
CA ASP A 156 14.20 -40.85 -8.55
C ASP A 156 14.31 -42.29 -7.98
N ASP A 157 13.19 -42.81 -7.50
CA ASP A 157 12.97 -44.12 -6.85
C ASP A 157 13.24 -44.19 -5.33
N TYR A 158 12.16 -44.13 -4.53
CA TYR A 158 11.51 -45.33 -4.00
C TYR A 158 10.30 -44.95 -3.14
N TRP A 159 9.11 -45.18 -3.69
CA TRP A 159 7.86 -45.37 -2.95
C TRP A 159 7.69 -46.87 -2.67
N LYS A 160 7.12 -47.21 -1.49
CA LYS A 160 6.84 -48.54 -0.88
C LYS A 160 7.75 -48.74 0.35
N THR A 161 7.28 -48.91 1.58
CA THR A 161 6.10 -49.64 2.07
C THR A 161 5.57 -49.02 3.37
N GLY A 162 4.26 -49.13 3.58
CA GLY A 162 3.59 -48.75 4.82
C GLY A 162 3.54 -49.90 5.84
N PHE A 163 3.30 -49.49 7.09
CA PHE A 163 2.70 -50.23 8.22
C PHE A 163 3.45 -51.43 8.83
N CYS A 164 3.94 -51.24 10.06
CA CYS A 164 3.49 -52.04 11.21
C CYS A 164 3.73 -51.30 12.55
N ASN A 165 2.82 -51.57 13.48
CA ASN A 165 2.52 -50.92 14.76
C ASN A 165 3.50 -51.23 15.91
N GLN A 166 3.28 -50.51 17.02
CA GLN A 166 3.54 -50.88 18.41
C GLN A 166 5.01 -50.84 18.86
N PHE A 167 5.38 -49.81 19.62
CA PHE A 167 5.54 -49.92 21.08
C PHE A 167 5.68 -48.51 21.68
N GLY A 168 5.01 -48.30 22.81
CA GLY A 168 4.90 -47.02 23.48
C GLY A 168 6.22 -46.52 24.07
N CYS A 169 6.47 -45.24 23.83
CA CYS A 169 6.89 -44.21 24.78
C CYS A 169 7.23 -44.70 26.21
N GLN A 170 8.50 -44.60 26.61
CA GLN A 170 8.99 -43.68 27.66
C GLN A 170 10.52 -43.63 27.54
N LEU A 171 11.13 -42.43 27.56
CA LEU A 171 12.25 -42.08 28.44
C LEU A 171 12.81 -40.68 28.13
N LYS A 172 13.09 -39.99 29.23
CA LYS A 172 13.65 -38.64 29.38
C LYS A 172 15.04 -38.53 28.76
N HIS A 173 15.38 -37.39 28.17
CA HIS A 173 16.78 -36.91 28.16
C HIS A 173 16.89 -35.39 28.30
N LYS A 174 17.61 -34.99 29.36
CA LYS A 174 18.17 -33.65 29.57
C LYS A 174 19.32 -33.40 28.59
N LYS A 175 19.29 -32.19 28.01
CA LYS A 175 20.36 -31.27 27.57
C LYS A 175 21.68 -31.83 27.02
N ASN A 176 22.06 -31.31 25.84
CA ASN A 176 23.42 -30.81 25.62
C ASN A 176 23.36 -29.44 24.89
N PRO A 177 24.34 -28.54 25.13
CA PRO A 177 24.25 -27.10 24.95
C PRO A 177 24.80 -26.63 23.60
N ALA A 178 24.11 -25.68 22.98
CA ALA A 178 24.64 -24.79 21.95
C ALA A 178 23.76 -23.53 21.88
N ASP A 179 23.60 -22.85 23.02
CA ASP A 179 23.05 -21.49 23.11
C ASP A 179 24.00 -20.68 24.00
N GLU A 180 24.89 -19.90 23.38
CA GLU A 180 25.54 -18.75 24.02
C GLU A 180 25.91 -17.75 22.93
N ILE A 181 24.95 -16.88 22.58
CA ILE A 181 25.18 -15.70 21.75
C ILE A 181 25.65 -14.59 22.68
N ILE A 182 26.93 -14.24 22.55
CA ILE A 182 27.56 -13.10 23.20
C ILE A 182 26.97 -11.82 22.61
N ILE A 183 26.17 -11.12 23.40
CA ILE A 183 25.69 -9.77 23.12
C ILE A 183 26.89 -8.82 23.25
N SER A 184 27.35 -8.26 22.13
CA SER A 184 28.20 -7.07 22.14
C SER A 184 27.35 -5.85 21.78
N THR A 185 27.32 -4.92 22.72
CA THR A 185 26.61 -3.65 22.70
C THR A 185 27.24 -2.67 21.72
N THR A 186 26.42 -2.05 20.87
CA THR A 186 26.59 -0.65 20.42
C THR A 186 25.25 -0.10 19.90
N SER A 187 24.97 1.14 20.29
CA SER A 187 23.64 1.76 20.37
C SER A 187 23.00 2.14 19.03
N ALA A 188 21.79 1.62 18.77
CA ALA A 188 20.77 2.24 17.92
C ALA A 188 19.38 1.83 18.47
N ALA A 189 18.47 2.80 18.66
CA ALA A 189 17.23 2.62 19.41
C ALA A 189 16.28 1.56 18.80
N ASP A 190 15.76 0.67 19.66
CA ASP A 190 14.82 -0.41 19.35
C ASP A 190 13.41 0.13 18.96
N PRO A 191 12.83 -0.27 17.81
CA PRO A 191 11.47 0.09 17.37
C PRO A 191 10.29 -0.44 18.22
N SER A 192 10.55 -1.08 19.37
CA SER A 192 9.55 -1.78 20.20
C SER A 192 8.99 -0.98 21.38
N THR A 193 9.51 0.21 21.70
CA THR A 193 9.15 0.93 22.93
C THR A 193 8.25 2.14 22.69
N LEU A 194 6.99 2.03 23.13
CA LEU A 194 6.12 3.20 23.29
C LEU A 194 6.74 4.15 24.32
N THR A 195 6.62 5.45 24.07
CA THR A 195 6.96 6.46 25.09
C THR A 195 5.96 6.40 26.25
N ALA A 196 6.33 6.93 27.43
CA ALA A 196 5.41 6.99 28.57
C ALA A 196 4.10 7.72 28.25
N GLU A 197 4.14 8.79 27.45
CA GLU A 197 2.92 9.46 26.95
C GLU A 197 2.07 8.51 26.08
N GLN A 198 2.69 7.76 25.18
CA GLN A 198 1.99 6.83 24.30
C GLN A 198 1.40 5.63 25.07
N GLN A 199 2.11 5.15 26.09
CA GLN A 199 1.69 4.04 26.94
C GLN A 199 0.43 4.40 27.75
N LYS A 200 0.39 5.59 28.36
CA LYS A 200 -0.81 6.09 29.07
C LYS A 200 -2.04 6.16 28.16
N VAL A 201 -1.87 6.57 26.90
CA VAL A 201 -2.97 6.60 25.93
C VAL A 201 -3.48 5.19 25.65
N LEU A 202 -2.57 4.23 25.45
CA LEU A 202 -2.92 2.83 25.19
C LEU A 202 -3.76 2.26 26.34
N GLU A 203 -3.30 2.41 27.58
CA GLU A 203 -3.99 1.93 28.80
C GLU A 203 -5.39 2.52 28.93
N CYS A 204 -5.53 3.84 28.74
CA CYS A 204 -6.83 4.51 28.79
C CYS A 204 -7.81 3.95 27.75
N VAL A 205 -7.36 3.71 26.52
CA VAL A 205 -8.19 3.25 25.41
C VAL A 205 -8.64 1.80 25.54
N VAL A 206 -7.84 0.93 26.19
CA VAL A 206 -8.14 -0.49 26.36
C VAL A 206 -8.83 -0.82 27.69
N SER A 207 -9.00 0.17 28.56
CA SER A 207 -9.61 0.06 29.89
C SER A 207 -11.03 -0.55 29.87
N LYS A 208 -11.57 -0.88 31.06
CA LYS A 208 -12.91 -1.48 31.20
C LYS A 208 -14.03 -0.55 30.72
N ASN A 209 -13.90 0.75 30.98
CA ASN A 209 -14.85 1.77 30.53
C ASN A 209 -14.12 2.82 29.67
N PRO A 210 -13.80 2.48 28.41
CA PRO A 210 -12.88 3.30 27.65
C PRO A 210 -13.57 4.54 27.09
N PRO A 211 -12.94 5.73 27.19
CA PRO A 211 -13.50 6.95 26.64
C PRO A 211 -13.40 6.97 25.11
N ASN A 212 -14.18 7.86 24.50
CA ASN A 212 -13.88 8.34 23.15
C ASN A 212 -12.66 9.24 23.22
N ILE A 213 -11.71 9.10 22.29
CA ILE A 213 -10.47 9.87 22.32
C ILE A 213 -10.20 10.63 21.03
N PHE A 214 -9.53 11.77 21.18
CA PHE A 214 -8.88 12.50 20.09
C PHE A 214 -7.36 12.52 20.31
N LEU A 215 -6.65 11.70 19.54
CA LEU A 215 -5.20 11.64 19.54
C LEU A 215 -4.62 12.62 18.51
N SER A 216 -3.85 13.58 18.99
CA SER A 216 -3.18 14.58 18.15
C SER A 216 -1.72 14.80 18.53
N GLY A 217 -1.08 15.77 17.89
CA GLY A 217 0.32 16.12 18.07
C GLY A 217 0.97 16.49 16.73
N SER A 218 2.13 17.16 16.80
CA SER A 218 2.88 17.58 15.62
C SER A 218 3.25 16.40 14.70
N ALA A 219 3.63 16.69 13.46
CA ALA A 219 4.07 15.68 12.51
C ALA A 219 5.33 14.98 13.05
N GLY A 220 5.32 13.64 13.05
CA GLY A 220 6.48 12.86 13.50
C GLY A 220 6.49 12.49 14.99
N THR A 221 5.42 12.75 15.74
CA THR A 221 5.28 12.35 17.16
C THR A 221 4.93 10.88 17.39
N GLY A 222 4.92 10.05 16.34
CA GLY A 222 4.61 8.62 16.47
C GLY A 222 3.13 8.25 16.55
N LYS A 223 2.20 9.17 16.26
CA LYS A 223 0.74 8.90 16.25
C LYS A 223 0.35 7.59 15.56
N SER A 224 0.78 7.38 14.30
CA SER A 224 0.45 6.17 13.55
C SER A 224 1.13 4.91 14.11
N HIS A 225 2.24 5.04 14.84
CA HIS A 225 2.87 3.91 15.52
C HIS A 225 2.05 3.50 16.74
N LEU A 226 1.70 4.45 17.61
CA LEU A 226 0.78 4.22 18.74
C LEU A 226 -0.56 3.65 18.27
N LEU A 227 -1.13 4.20 17.20
CA LEU A 227 -2.42 3.76 16.69
C LEU A 227 -2.39 2.29 16.21
N ARG A 228 -1.29 1.80 15.66
CA ARG A 228 -1.14 0.37 15.32
C ARG A 228 -1.17 -0.51 16.57
N THR A 229 -0.50 -0.09 17.63
CA THR A 229 -0.50 -0.83 18.90
C THR A 229 -1.90 -0.87 19.51
N ILE A 230 -2.59 0.29 19.55
CA ILE A 230 -3.99 0.39 19.98
C ILE A 230 -4.89 -0.53 19.16
N ILE A 231 -4.80 -0.49 17.83
CA ILE A 231 -5.61 -1.34 16.94
C ILE A 231 -5.38 -2.81 17.25
N LYS A 232 -4.13 -3.23 17.41
CA LYS A 232 -3.79 -4.62 17.72
C LYS A 232 -4.45 -5.05 19.05
N SER A 233 -4.24 -4.29 20.13
CA SER A 233 -4.82 -4.60 21.44
C SER A 233 -6.35 -4.66 21.42
N LEU A 234 -7.01 -3.76 20.68
CA LEU A 234 -8.47 -3.77 20.54
C LEU A 234 -8.98 -4.92 19.68
N GLN A 235 -8.23 -5.30 18.64
CA GLN A 235 -8.57 -6.47 17.82
C GLN A 235 -8.39 -7.77 18.59
N ASP A 236 -7.41 -7.84 19.49
CA ASP A 236 -7.24 -8.97 20.41
C ASP A 236 -8.42 -9.03 21.41
N LYS A 237 -8.91 -7.88 21.89
CA LYS A 237 -10.05 -7.77 22.83
C LYS A 237 -11.43 -8.06 22.21
N PHE A 238 -11.73 -7.48 21.04
CA PHE A 238 -13.08 -7.53 20.43
C PHE A 238 -13.17 -8.39 19.18
N GLY A 239 -12.04 -8.79 18.60
CA GLY A 239 -11.95 -9.44 17.30
C GLY A 239 -11.83 -8.45 16.13
N VAL A 240 -11.12 -8.89 15.09
CA VAL A 240 -10.77 -8.09 13.90
C VAL A 240 -11.99 -7.47 13.19
N THR A 241 -13.14 -8.15 13.21
CA THR A 241 -14.35 -7.68 12.51
C THR A 241 -15.14 -6.62 13.28
N GLN A 242 -14.89 -6.48 14.59
CA GLN A 242 -15.57 -5.51 15.46
C GLN A 242 -14.81 -4.19 15.61
N VAL A 243 -13.52 -4.16 15.23
CA VAL A 243 -12.69 -2.95 15.21
C VAL A 243 -12.61 -2.41 13.78
N ALA A 244 -13.29 -1.30 13.52
CA ALA A 244 -13.27 -0.63 12.23
C ALA A 244 -12.07 0.30 12.11
N VAL A 245 -11.05 -0.12 11.35
CA VAL A 245 -9.88 0.71 11.05
C VAL A 245 -10.11 1.50 9.77
N THR A 246 -10.16 2.83 9.88
CA THR A 246 -10.52 3.70 8.76
C THR A 246 -9.69 4.97 8.65
N ALA A 247 -9.72 5.59 7.47
CA ALA A 247 -9.23 6.95 7.23
C ALA A 247 -10.00 7.61 6.06
N PRO A 248 -9.97 8.95 5.90
CA PRO A 248 -10.61 9.62 4.77
C PRO A 248 -10.01 9.25 3.40
N THR A 249 -8.68 9.01 3.34
CA THR A 249 -7.97 8.71 2.10
C THR A 249 -7.55 7.24 2.02
N GLY A 250 -7.48 6.72 0.79
CA GLY A 250 -7.10 5.33 0.56
C GLY A 250 -5.70 4.98 1.04
N ILE A 251 -4.77 5.94 1.02
CA ILE A 251 -3.36 5.77 1.43
C ILE A 251 -3.22 5.79 2.94
N ALA A 252 -3.90 6.71 3.64
CA ALA A 252 -3.91 6.72 5.10
C ALA A 252 -4.55 5.43 5.65
N ALA A 253 -5.68 5.01 5.10
CA ALA A 253 -6.36 3.78 5.51
C ALA A 253 -5.47 2.55 5.30
N THR A 254 -4.83 2.50 4.13
CA THR A 254 -3.82 1.53 3.71
C THR A 254 -2.67 1.43 4.70
N ASN A 255 -2.19 2.54 5.25
CA ASN A 255 -1.06 2.53 6.17
C ASN A 255 -1.39 1.76 7.44
N LEU A 256 -2.65 1.74 7.88
CA LEU A 256 -3.10 0.99 9.06
C LEU A 256 -3.77 -0.34 8.70
N ASP A 257 -3.59 -0.83 7.48
CA ASP A 257 -4.26 -2.03 6.95
C ASP A 257 -5.79 -1.99 7.09
N GLY A 258 -6.35 -0.78 7.07
CA GLY A 258 -7.77 -0.49 7.09
C GLY A 258 -8.35 -0.18 5.71
N VAL A 259 -9.56 0.37 5.70
CA VAL A 259 -10.28 0.78 4.49
C VAL A 259 -10.70 2.24 4.60
N THR A 260 -11.10 2.89 3.50
CA THR A 260 -11.60 4.27 3.62
C THR A 260 -12.88 4.32 4.44
N LEU A 261 -13.08 5.41 5.17
CA LEU A 261 -14.28 5.64 5.97
C LEU A 261 -15.56 5.58 5.10
N HIS A 262 -15.50 6.08 3.88
CA HIS A 262 -16.57 5.96 2.87
C HIS A 262 -16.87 4.50 2.49
N SER A 263 -15.83 3.68 2.27
CA SER A 263 -15.99 2.24 1.96
C SER A 263 -16.49 1.48 3.18
N TRP A 264 -15.99 1.81 4.38
CA TRP A 264 -16.41 1.15 5.60
C TRP A 264 -17.90 1.42 5.88
N SER A 265 -18.29 2.69 5.91
CA SER A 265 -19.65 3.15 6.23
C SER A 265 -20.70 2.70 5.20
N GLY A 266 -20.27 2.50 3.95
CA GLY A 266 -21.14 2.09 2.86
C GLY A 266 -22.01 3.22 2.29
N LEU A 267 -21.63 4.48 2.55
CA LEU A 267 -22.38 5.70 2.20
C LEU A 267 -22.01 6.31 0.83
N GLY A 268 -21.07 5.69 0.11
CA GLY A 268 -20.57 6.24 -1.17
C GLY A 268 -19.92 7.60 -0.96
N LEU A 269 -20.22 8.58 -1.81
CA LEU A 269 -19.77 9.97 -1.64
C LEU A 269 -20.59 10.77 -0.61
N ALA A 270 -21.58 10.15 0.03
CA ALA A 270 -22.44 10.75 1.05
C ALA A 270 -23.11 12.09 0.66
N LYS A 271 -23.32 12.34 -0.64
CA LYS A 271 -23.99 13.56 -1.14
C LYS A 271 -25.48 13.63 -0.82
N LYS A 272 -26.11 12.50 -0.50
CA LYS A 272 -27.54 12.42 -0.18
C LYS A 272 -27.81 12.94 1.24
N PRO A 273 -29.04 13.40 1.53
CA PRO A 273 -29.45 13.72 2.90
C PRO A 273 -29.32 12.52 3.84
N ALA A 274 -29.10 12.78 5.14
CA ALA A 274 -28.88 11.74 6.15
C ALA A 274 -30.02 10.71 6.21
N HIS A 275 -31.28 11.14 6.14
CA HIS A 275 -32.44 10.22 6.18
C HIS A 275 -32.44 9.23 4.99
N SER A 276 -32.02 9.67 3.80
CA SER A 276 -31.95 8.79 2.62
C SER A 276 -30.82 7.78 2.78
N LEU A 277 -29.67 8.21 3.32
CA LEU A 277 -28.54 7.33 3.62
C LEU A 277 -28.91 6.29 4.67
N VAL A 278 -29.63 6.68 5.74
CA VAL A 278 -30.17 5.77 6.74
C VAL A 278 -31.05 4.73 6.09
N ALA A 279 -32.02 5.12 5.25
CA ALA A 279 -32.91 4.19 4.56
C ALA A 279 -32.16 3.20 3.66
N GLU A 280 -31.09 3.64 2.97
CA GLU A 280 -30.25 2.77 2.14
C GLU A 280 -29.49 1.72 2.97
N ILE A 281 -28.87 2.15 4.08
CA ILE A 281 -28.22 1.22 4.99
C ILE A 281 -29.26 0.29 5.60
N GLN A 282 -30.41 0.81 6.04
CA GLN A 282 -31.52 0.03 6.59
C GLN A 282 -32.11 -0.99 5.64
N LYS A 283 -31.97 -0.85 4.32
CA LYS A 283 -32.42 -1.88 3.35
C LYS A 283 -31.38 -2.98 3.12
N ASN A 284 -30.08 -2.69 3.29
CA ASN A 284 -29.01 -3.65 3.05
C ASN A 284 -28.57 -4.39 4.33
N ALA A 285 -28.97 -5.66 4.48
CA ALA A 285 -28.70 -6.47 5.68
C ALA A 285 -27.23 -6.54 6.07
N LYS A 286 -26.33 -6.68 5.09
CA LYS A 286 -24.89 -6.74 5.32
C LYS A 286 -24.34 -5.41 5.84
N LYS A 287 -24.77 -4.28 5.25
CA LYS A 287 -24.36 -2.95 5.72
C LYS A 287 -24.93 -2.65 7.11
N ARG A 288 -26.20 -2.98 7.37
CA ARG A 288 -26.80 -2.87 8.72
C ARG A 288 -26.01 -3.65 9.76
N ALA A 289 -25.76 -4.92 9.50
CA ALA A 289 -25.04 -5.81 10.41
C ALA A 289 -23.63 -5.27 10.71
N LYS A 290 -22.94 -4.73 9.70
CA LYS A 290 -21.63 -4.11 9.89
C LYS A 290 -21.64 -2.97 10.91
N TRP A 291 -22.59 -2.04 10.81
CA TRP A 291 -22.76 -0.95 11.76
C TRP A 291 -23.15 -1.43 13.17
N ARG A 292 -23.99 -2.47 13.27
CA ARG A 292 -24.43 -3.05 14.55
C ARG A 292 -23.33 -3.85 15.25
N ASN A 293 -22.50 -4.56 14.49
CA ASN A 293 -21.46 -5.44 15.04
C ASN A 293 -20.16 -4.71 15.36
N THR A 294 -19.96 -3.50 14.82
CA THR A 294 -18.78 -2.69 15.17
C THR A 294 -18.88 -2.24 16.63
N GLN A 295 -17.79 -2.34 17.38
CA GLN A 295 -17.65 -1.81 18.74
C GLN A 295 -16.80 -0.55 18.75
N VAL A 296 -15.70 -0.57 17.98
CA VAL A 296 -14.74 0.55 17.91
C VAL A 296 -14.63 1.07 16.50
N LEU A 297 -14.68 2.39 16.32
CA LEU A 297 -14.39 3.07 15.07
C LEU A 297 -13.15 3.93 15.20
N VAL A 298 -12.08 3.50 14.53
CA VAL A 298 -10.81 4.22 14.41
C VAL A 298 -10.82 5.05 13.13
N ILE A 299 -10.53 6.34 13.24
CA ILE A 299 -10.44 7.27 12.11
C ILE A 299 -9.09 7.98 12.17
N ASP A 300 -8.14 7.55 11.34
CA ASP A 300 -6.87 8.24 11.14
C ASP A 300 -7.00 9.38 10.12
N GLU A 301 -6.12 10.37 10.22
CA GLU A 301 -6.12 11.62 9.44
C GLU A 301 -7.48 12.36 9.46
N VAL A 302 -8.09 12.48 10.64
CA VAL A 302 -9.38 13.16 10.86
C VAL A 302 -9.39 14.62 10.37
N SER A 303 -8.23 15.25 10.17
CA SER A 303 -8.12 16.62 9.64
C SER A 303 -8.72 16.79 8.24
N MET A 304 -8.72 15.72 7.43
CA MET A 304 -9.31 15.73 6.09
C MET A 304 -10.79 15.35 6.08
N LEU A 305 -11.39 15.08 7.25
CA LEU A 305 -12.78 14.69 7.36
C LEU A 305 -13.69 15.92 7.40
N ASP A 306 -14.57 16.02 6.41
CA ASP A 306 -15.55 17.10 6.32
C ASP A 306 -16.65 16.98 7.41
N ARG A 307 -17.06 18.14 7.93
CA ARG A 307 -18.09 18.33 8.95
C ARG A 307 -19.42 17.67 8.60
N ASP A 308 -19.91 17.87 7.37
CA ASP A 308 -21.22 17.33 6.96
C ASP A 308 -21.16 15.81 6.85
N PHE A 309 -20.06 15.26 6.34
CA PHE A 309 -19.87 13.81 6.33
C PHE A 309 -19.78 13.23 7.75
N PHE A 310 -19.07 13.88 8.67
CA PHE A 310 -19.00 13.48 10.09
C PHE A 310 -20.39 13.44 10.74
N GLN A 311 -21.22 14.46 10.49
CA GLN A 311 -22.62 14.50 10.96
C GLN A 311 -23.49 13.38 10.39
N LYS A 312 -23.33 13.08 9.10
CA LYS A 312 -24.07 12.01 8.44
C LYS A 312 -23.69 10.64 8.99
N LEU A 313 -22.42 10.41 9.31
CA LEU A 313 -21.96 9.16 9.94
C LEU A 313 -22.61 8.96 11.30
N ASP A 314 -22.66 10.01 12.12
CA ASP A 314 -23.33 9.98 13.42
C ASP A 314 -24.84 9.70 13.29
N ALA A 315 -25.54 10.43 12.41
CA ALA A 315 -26.97 10.23 12.19
C ALA A 315 -27.29 8.79 11.74
N VAL A 316 -26.44 8.21 10.87
CA VAL A 316 -26.53 6.81 10.46
C VAL A 316 -26.25 5.88 11.64
N GLY A 317 -25.17 6.11 12.40
CA GLY A 317 -24.81 5.30 13.56
C GLY A 317 -25.95 5.23 14.58
N ARG A 318 -26.50 6.39 14.98
CA ARG A 318 -27.64 6.51 15.90
C ARG A 318 -28.86 5.75 15.41
N ALA A 319 -29.26 5.96 14.15
CA ALA A 319 -30.45 5.35 13.58
C ALA A 319 -30.32 3.82 13.40
N ILE A 320 -29.16 3.32 12.95
CA ILE A 320 -28.96 1.89 12.69
C ILE A 320 -28.79 1.07 13.98
N ARG A 321 -28.14 1.67 14.98
CA ARG A 321 -27.89 1.05 16.29
C ARG A 321 -29.01 1.29 17.30
N GLY A 322 -29.95 2.19 17.02
CA GLY A 322 -31.08 2.50 17.90
C GLY A 322 -30.66 3.16 19.21
N ARG A 323 -29.54 3.89 19.22
CA ARG A 323 -28.97 4.55 20.39
C ARG A 323 -28.86 6.05 20.15
N LYS A 324 -29.17 6.87 21.17
CA LYS A 324 -29.09 8.34 21.10
C LYS A 324 -27.67 8.87 21.26
N ASP A 325 -26.79 8.08 21.86
CA ASP A 325 -25.36 8.40 22.03
C ASP A 325 -24.70 8.76 20.69
N ALA A 326 -23.66 9.59 20.71
CA ALA A 326 -22.90 9.90 19.49
C ALA A 326 -22.44 8.61 18.77
N PHE A 327 -22.58 8.60 17.44
CA PHE A 327 -22.30 7.45 16.58
C PHE A 327 -23.06 6.16 16.95
N GLY A 328 -24.14 6.27 17.72
CA GLY A 328 -24.88 5.13 18.24
C GLY A 328 -24.10 4.34 19.31
N GLY A 329 -23.22 5.00 20.07
CA GLY A 329 -22.49 4.40 21.19
C GLY A 329 -21.30 3.54 20.74
N LEU A 330 -20.71 3.83 19.59
CA LEU A 330 -19.40 3.29 19.22
C LEU A 330 -18.31 3.98 20.05
N GLN A 331 -17.30 3.22 20.47
CA GLN A 331 -16.06 3.83 20.95
C GLN A 331 -15.36 4.49 19.75
N LEU A 332 -15.05 5.77 19.86
CA LEU A 332 -14.39 6.55 18.83
C LEU A 332 -12.93 6.79 19.17
N ILE A 333 -12.05 6.49 18.21
CA ILE A 333 -10.62 6.79 18.28
C ILE A 333 -10.29 7.65 17.08
N LEU A 334 -10.26 8.96 17.28
CA LEU A 334 -9.97 9.94 16.24
C LEU A 334 -8.50 10.30 16.31
N CYS A 335 -7.78 10.19 15.21
CA CYS A 335 -6.35 10.51 15.13
C CYS A 335 -6.10 11.50 14.00
N GLY A 336 -5.30 12.55 14.25
CA GLY A 336 -4.91 13.51 13.23
C GLY A 336 -4.30 14.78 13.78
N ASP A 337 -3.94 15.71 12.89
CA ASP A 337 -3.43 17.04 13.25
C ASP A 337 -4.12 18.08 12.35
N PHE A 338 -5.03 18.88 12.89
CA PHE A 338 -5.80 19.84 12.08
C PHE A 338 -4.94 20.97 11.50
N TYR A 339 -3.71 21.14 11.97
CA TYR A 339 -2.72 22.03 11.33
C TYR A 339 -2.14 21.46 10.02
N GLN A 340 -2.40 20.18 9.70
CA GLN A 340 -2.04 19.59 8.40
C GLN A 340 -3.08 19.96 7.33
N LEU A 341 -3.28 19.09 6.33
CA LEU A 341 -4.21 19.35 5.25
C LEU A 341 -5.66 19.39 5.77
N PRO A 342 -6.43 20.43 5.43
CA PRO A 342 -7.85 20.54 5.75
C PRO A 342 -8.70 19.60 4.86
N PRO A 343 -10.01 19.48 5.12
CA PRO A 343 -10.93 18.84 4.19
C PRO A 343 -10.92 19.56 2.84
N VAL A 344 -10.99 18.81 1.74
CA VAL A 344 -10.96 19.38 0.37
C VAL A 344 -12.14 20.32 0.12
N ASN A 345 -13.28 20.07 0.76
CA ASN A 345 -14.46 20.94 0.72
C ASN A 345 -15.14 20.91 2.10
N GLY A 346 -15.74 22.03 2.50
CA GLY A 346 -16.60 22.13 3.67
C GLY A 346 -15.88 22.56 4.96
N GLY A 347 -16.46 22.21 6.10
CA GLY A 347 -15.96 22.61 7.43
C GLY A 347 -15.15 21.50 8.09
N PHE A 348 -14.39 21.83 9.13
CA PHE A 348 -13.69 20.83 9.92
C PHE A 348 -14.66 20.00 10.77
N ALA A 349 -14.32 18.73 11.02
CA ALA A 349 -15.10 17.86 11.89
C ALA A 349 -15.35 18.45 13.29
N PHE A 350 -14.36 19.16 13.86
CA PHE A 350 -14.47 19.79 15.18
C PHE A 350 -15.50 20.93 15.26
N GLU A 351 -15.89 21.51 14.13
CA GLU A 351 -16.94 22.54 14.07
C GLU A 351 -18.35 21.95 14.21
N SER A 352 -18.50 20.63 14.23
CA SER A 352 -19.80 19.98 14.36
C SER A 352 -20.27 19.92 15.82
N ALA A 353 -21.57 20.12 16.05
CA ALA A 353 -22.19 19.78 17.34
C ALA A 353 -22.02 18.29 17.71
N VAL A 354 -21.85 17.42 16.71
CA VAL A 354 -21.54 16.00 16.93
C VAL A 354 -20.18 15.83 17.60
N TRP A 355 -19.17 16.64 17.27
CA TRP A 355 -17.85 16.56 17.88
C TRP A 355 -17.92 16.78 19.39
N LYS A 356 -18.68 17.79 19.82
CA LYS A 356 -18.94 18.04 21.25
C LYS A 356 -19.73 16.89 21.88
N ALA A 357 -20.75 16.37 21.19
CA ALA A 357 -21.53 15.22 21.67
C ALA A 357 -20.73 13.91 21.77
N CYS A 358 -19.59 13.79 21.06
CA CYS A 358 -18.69 12.64 21.19
C CYS A 358 -17.97 12.59 22.54
N ASN A 359 -17.91 13.70 23.30
CA ASN A 359 -17.23 13.81 24.59
C ASN A 359 -15.80 13.23 24.54
N LEU A 360 -14.99 13.77 23.64
CA LEU A 360 -13.65 13.25 23.31
C LEU A 360 -12.64 13.67 24.38
N LYS A 361 -11.93 12.70 24.97
CA LYS A 361 -10.71 12.98 25.76
C LYS A 361 -9.55 13.23 24.80
N ALA A 362 -8.96 14.42 24.84
CA ALA A 362 -7.88 14.81 23.95
C ALA A 362 -6.51 14.39 24.51
N PHE A 363 -5.66 13.83 23.66
CA PHE A 363 -4.27 13.49 23.96
C PHE A 363 -3.35 14.12 22.91
N ILE A 364 -2.51 15.09 23.33
CA ILE A 364 -1.60 15.81 22.44
C ILE A 364 -0.17 15.32 22.67
N LEU A 365 0.34 14.47 21.76
CA LEU A 365 1.72 13.99 21.84
C LEU A 365 2.70 15.13 21.56
N LYS A 366 3.67 15.33 22.47
CA LYS A 366 4.60 16.47 22.40
C LYS A 366 5.96 16.07 21.82
N LYS A 367 6.40 14.82 22.01
CA LYS A 367 7.75 14.38 21.62
C LYS A 367 7.82 14.06 20.12
N VAL A 368 8.53 14.90 19.36
CA VAL A 368 8.79 14.65 17.93
C VAL A 368 9.92 13.61 17.77
N ILE A 369 9.59 12.46 17.19
CA ILE A 369 10.50 11.31 17.02
C ILE A 369 11.19 11.35 15.65
N ARG A 370 10.49 11.79 14.59
CA ARG A 370 11.01 11.78 13.21
C ARG A 370 12.28 12.64 13.03
N GLN A 371 12.34 13.79 13.69
CA GLN A 371 13.46 14.74 13.62
C GLN A 371 14.26 14.79 14.94
N ASN A 372 14.33 13.67 15.67
CA ASN A 372 14.94 13.62 17.01
C ASN A 372 16.40 14.12 17.09
N GLY A 373 17.15 14.08 15.98
CA GLY A 373 18.53 14.55 15.88
C GLY A 373 18.71 16.04 15.58
N ASP A 374 17.64 16.80 15.33
CA ASP A 374 17.71 18.21 14.90
C ASP A 374 16.68 19.07 15.63
N ARG A 375 16.99 19.45 16.88
CA ARG A 375 16.10 20.25 17.75
C ARG A 375 15.71 21.59 17.11
N LYS A 376 16.64 22.24 16.42
CA LYS A 376 16.40 23.53 15.75
C LYS A 376 15.41 23.36 14.61
N PHE A 377 15.51 22.27 13.85
CA PHE A 377 14.55 21.99 12.80
C PHE A 377 13.16 21.65 13.36
N VAL A 378 13.07 20.91 14.48
CA VAL A 378 11.80 20.67 15.18
C VAL A 378 11.12 21.98 15.57
N GLU A 379 11.88 22.94 16.12
CA GLU A 379 11.35 24.26 16.49
C GLU A 379 10.81 25.02 15.28
N ILE A 380 11.58 25.06 14.18
CA ILE A 380 11.16 25.69 12.92
C ILE A 380 9.86 25.04 12.41
N LEU A 381 9.78 23.71 12.41
CA LEU A 381 8.59 22.98 11.96
C LEU A 381 7.37 23.26 12.83
N ASN A 382 7.53 23.37 14.15
CA ASN A 382 6.43 23.71 15.06
C ASN A 382 5.95 25.16 14.86
N ASN A 383 6.86 26.09 14.62
CA ASN A 383 6.49 27.47 14.27
C ASN A 383 5.76 27.53 12.92
N CYS A 384 6.21 26.74 11.93
CA CYS A 384 5.53 26.60 10.65
C CYS A 384 4.15 25.93 10.79
N ARG A 385 4.00 24.94 11.68
CA ARG A 385 2.72 24.28 12.01
C ARG A 385 1.68 25.31 12.44
N ARG A 386 2.06 26.25 13.29
CA ARG A 386 1.19 27.35 13.78
C ARG A 386 1.05 28.52 12.80
N GLY A 387 1.73 28.47 11.66
CA GLY A 387 1.72 29.58 10.69
C GLY A 387 2.44 30.83 11.19
N GLU A 388 3.38 30.68 12.13
CA GLU A 388 4.10 31.76 12.81
C GLU A 388 5.62 31.60 12.68
N PRO A 389 6.18 31.45 11.47
CA PRO A 389 7.63 31.38 11.33
C PRO A 389 8.27 32.72 11.71
N THR A 390 9.30 32.67 12.56
CA THR A 390 10.14 33.83 12.88
C THR A 390 10.98 34.24 11.67
N ALA A 391 11.56 35.44 11.71
CA ALA A 391 12.49 35.89 10.66
C ALA A 391 13.71 34.96 10.53
N GLU A 392 14.21 34.44 11.67
CA GLU A 392 15.28 33.45 11.67
C GLU A 392 14.85 32.12 11.03
N ASN A 393 13.64 31.62 11.35
CA ASN A 393 13.10 30.40 10.75
C ASN A 393 13.06 30.51 9.22
N LEU A 394 12.54 31.62 8.70
CA LEU A 394 12.49 31.88 7.26
C LEU A 394 13.89 31.98 6.66
N ARG A 395 14.84 32.64 7.34
CA ARG A 395 16.23 32.74 6.87
C ARG A 395 16.84 31.35 6.69
N LEU A 396 16.73 30.47 7.69
CA LEU A 396 17.27 29.11 7.68
C LEU A 396 16.59 28.23 6.62
N LEU A 397 15.27 28.31 6.49
CA LEU A 397 14.57 27.58 5.42
C LEU A 397 14.99 28.07 4.02
N ASN A 398 15.23 29.38 3.87
CA ASN A 398 15.72 29.98 2.62
C ASN A 398 17.20 29.68 2.33
N GLU A 399 17.98 29.29 3.32
CA GLU A 399 19.33 28.73 3.11
C GLU A 399 19.25 27.32 2.46
N CYS A 400 18.13 26.61 2.61
CA CYS A 400 17.85 25.35 1.90
C CYS A 400 17.40 25.54 0.45
N HIS A 401 17.37 26.77 -0.07
CA HIS A 401 16.96 27.03 -1.44
C HIS A 401 17.92 26.39 -2.46
N VAL A 402 17.40 25.85 -3.57
CA VAL A 402 18.19 25.14 -4.60
C VAL A 402 19.33 25.98 -5.20
N SER A 403 19.20 27.31 -5.19
CA SER A 403 20.27 28.22 -5.63
C SER A 403 21.44 28.35 -4.65
N LYS A 404 21.24 28.00 -3.38
CA LYS A 404 22.23 28.11 -2.30
C LYS A 404 22.73 26.75 -1.82
N LYS A 405 21.87 25.74 -1.85
CA LYS A 405 22.14 24.41 -1.32
C LYS A 405 22.29 23.39 -2.43
N LYS A 406 23.51 22.86 -2.56
CA LYS A 406 23.81 21.69 -3.39
C LYS A 406 23.67 20.43 -2.54
N LEU A 407 22.93 19.45 -3.03
CA LEU A 407 22.89 18.12 -2.40
C LEU A 407 24.20 17.35 -2.62
N PRO A 408 24.47 16.32 -1.79
CA PRO A 408 25.55 15.37 -2.04
C PRO A 408 25.46 14.78 -3.45
N ASN A 409 26.59 14.71 -4.16
CA ASN A 409 26.66 14.12 -5.50
C ASN A 409 26.81 12.60 -5.42
N ASP A 410 25.86 11.93 -4.76
CA ASP A 410 25.81 10.47 -4.63
C ASP A 410 24.93 9.80 -5.69
N GLY A 411 24.47 10.57 -6.69
CA GLY A 411 23.60 10.12 -7.76
C GLY A 411 22.15 9.86 -7.33
N ILE A 412 21.75 10.22 -6.11
CA ILE A 412 20.38 10.14 -5.62
C ILE A 412 19.83 11.56 -5.46
N GLU A 413 18.99 11.97 -6.41
CA GLU A 413 18.34 13.30 -6.43
C GLU A 413 17.40 13.46 -5.22
N ALA A 414 16.83 14.64 -4.96
CA ALA A 414 15.72 14.76 -4.01
C ALA A 414 14.40 14.29 -4.64
N THR A 415 13.48 13.72 -3.84
CA THR A 415 12.12 13.48 -4.34
C THR A 415 11.38 14.80 -4.39
N LYS A 416 10.87 15.17 -5.55
CA LYS A 416 10.06 16.37 -5.74
C LYS A 416 8.63 16.15 -5.26
N LEU A 417 8.13 17.04 -4.41
CA LEU A 417 6.74 17.03 -3.98
C LEU A 417 5.89 17.94 -4.86
N TYR A 418 4.89 17.34 -5.52
CA TYR A 418 3.91 18.03 -6.35
C TYR A 418 2.53 18.05 -5.70
N THR A 419 1.68 18.98 -6.12
CA THR A 419 0.31 19.09 -5.60
C THR A 419 -0.65 18.09 -6.25
N THR A 420 -0.42 17.70 -7.52
CA THR A 420 -1.30 16.81 -8.29
C THR A 420 -0.59 15.55 -8.78
N ASN A 421 -1.34 14.44 -8.90
CA ASN A 421 -0.79 13.16 -9.40
C ASN A 421 -0.34 13.25 -10.87
N ALA A 422 -1.02 14.04 -11.70
CA ALA A 422 -0.63 14.22 -13.11
C ALA A 422 0.80 14.74 -13.26
N ASN A 423 1.21 15.71 -12.43
CA ASN A 423 2.58 16.21 -12.42
C ASN A 423 3.58 15.15 -11.92
N VAL A 424 3.19 14.35 -10.93
CA VAL A 424 4.01 13.25 -10.41
C VAL A 424 4.28 12.21 -11.47
N ASP A 425 3.24 11.79 -12.17
CA ASP A 425 3.32 10.74 -13.19
C ASP A 425 4.10 11.25 -14.41
N ALA A 426 3.90 12.52 -14.81
CA ALA A 426 4.66 13.15 -15.88
C ALA A 426 6.16 13.25 -15.57
N GLU A 427 6.55 13.72 -14.37
CA GLU A 427 7.96 13.82 -13.97
C GLU A 427 8.59 12.43 -13.90
N ASN A 428 7.96 11.45 -13.23
CA ASN A 428 8.50 10.10 -13.13
C ASN A 428 8.66 9.43 -14.49
N THR A 429 7.68 9.58 -15.39
CA THR A 429 7.72 9.02 -16.75
C THR A 429 8.83 9.66 -17.57
N LYS A 430 8.93 11.00 -17.55
CA LYS A 430 9.97 11.76 -18.22
C LYS A 430 11.36 11.35 -17.76
N ARG A 431 11.57 11.25 -16.44
CA ARG A 431 12.87 10.87 -15.87
C ARG A 431 13.23 9.42 -16.20
N LEU A 432 12.28 8.48 -16.13
CA LEU A 432 12.54 7.10 -16.54
C LEU A 432 12.88 6.97 -18.03
N ALA A 433 12.25 7.78 -18.89
CA ALA A 433 12.55 7.81 -20.33
C ALA A 433 14.00 8.27 -20.60
N GLN A 434 14.52 9.21 -19.80
CA GLN A 434 15.89 9.71 -19.91
C GLN A 434 16.96 8.71 -19.46
N VAL A 435 16.60 7.69 -18.68
CA VAL A 435 17.53 6.63 -18.29
C VAL A 435 17.84 5.75 -19.51
N LYS A 436 19.12 5.67 -19.89
CA LYS A 436 19.59 5.03 -21.13
C LYS A 436 19.48 3.50 -21.14
N SER A 437 19.40 2.85 -19.97
CA SER A 437 19.36 1.40 -19.93
C SER A 437 18.04 0.84 -20.48
N PRO A 438 18.03 -0.42 -20.95
CA PRO A 438 16.80 -1.12 -21.32
C PRO A 438 15.81 -1.18 -20.14
N PRO A 439 14.50 -1.06 -20.39
CA PRO A 439 13.47 -1.23 -19.38
C PRO A 439 13.24 -2.71 -19.05
N MET A 440 13.01 -3.00 -17.78
CA MET A 440 12.53 -4.29 -17.28
C MET A 440 11.14 -4.11 -16.66
N ARG A 441 10.19 -4.95 -17.04
CA ARG A 441 8.79 -4.87 -16.60
C ARG A 441 8.47 -5.98 -15.62
N PHE A 442 7.93 -5.59 -14.47
CA PHE A 442 7.49 -6.48 -13.40
C PHE A 442 5.96 -6.46 -13.33
N LEU A 443 5.33 -7.48 -13.90
CA LEU A 443 3.88 -7.66 -13.83
C LEU A 443 3.51 -8.30 -12.49
N ALA A 444 2.54 -7.69 -11.80
CA ALA A 444 2.03 -8.22 -10.55
C ALA A 444 1.29 -9.54 -10.76
N GLN A 445 1.31 -10.41 -9.74
CA GLN A 445 0.48 -11.62 -9.72
C GLN A 445 -0.61 -11.49 -8.66
N ASP A 446 -1.87 -11.54 -9.09
CA ASP A 446 -3.02 -11.41 -8.20
C ASP A 446 -3.65 -12.76 -7.88
N LYS A 447 -3.74 -13.08 -6.58
CA LYS A 447 -4.50 -14.22 -6.05
C LYS A 447 -5.80 -13.70 -5.45
N VAL A 448 -6.90 -13.81 -6.20
CA VAL A 448 -8.21 -13.30 -5.79
C VAL A 448 -8.92 -14.30 -4.90
N LYS A 449 -9.20 -13.92 -3.64
CA LYS A 449 -10.03 -14.70 -2.70
C LYS A 449 -11.51 -14.38 -2.86
N LYS A 450 -11.83 -13.11 -3.11
CA LYS A 450 -13.20 -12.63 -3.29
C LYS A 450 -13.23 -11.54 -4.34
N ARG A 451 -13.99 -11.77 -5.40
CA ARG A 451 -14.27 -10.77 -6.42
C ARG A 451 -15.51 -9.98 -6.02
N GLY A 452 -15.38 -8.65 -5.99
CA GLY A 452 -16.49 -7.73 -5.73
C GLY A 452 -17.27 -7.38 -7.00
N SER A 453 -18.11 -6.35 -6.91
CA SER A 453 -18.73 -5.72 -8.09
C SER A 453 -17.65 -5.17 -9.05
N SER A 454 -17.99 -4.89 -10.32
CA SER A 454 -17.02 -4.28 -11.27
C SER A 454 -16.45 -2.97 -10.71
N TYR A 455 -17.34 -2.12 -10.19
CA TYR A 455 -16.95 -0.87 -9.52
C TYR A 455 -16.09 -1.11 -8.28
N GLY A 456 -16.46 -2.06 -7.43
CA GLY A 456 -15.68 -2.44 -6.25
C GLY A 456 -14.29 -2.96 -6.59
N TRP A 457 -14.16 -3.71 -7.68
CA TRP A 457 -12.90 -4.20 -8.22
C TRP A 457 -12.02 -3.05 -8.72
N GLU A 458 -12.54 -2.16 -9.57
CA GLU A 458 -11.80 -1.00 -10.08
C GLU A 458 -11.32 -0.09 -8.94
N SER A 459 -12.18 0.18 -7.96
CA SER A 459 -11.80 0.95 -6.77
C SER A 459 -10.71 0.25 -5.96
N ALA A 460 -10.80 -1.07 -5.79
CA ALA A 460 -9.80 -1.86 -5.09
C ALA A 460 -8.44 -1.82 -5.80
N MET A 461 -8.41 -1.99 -7.13
CA MET A 461 -7.18 -1.91 -7.92
C MET A 461 -6.53 -0.53 -7.80
N LYS A 462 -7.32 0.55 -7.91
CA LYS A 462 -6.84 1.93 -7.76
C LYS A 462 -6.26 2.22 -6.38
N MET A 463 -6.80 1.59 -5.33
CA MET A 463 -6.29 1.70 -3.95
C MET A 463 -5.03 0.88 -3.71
N LEU A 464 -4.88 -0.24 -4.42
CA LEU A 464 -3.74 -1.14 -4.30
C LEU A 464 -2.52 -0.64 -5.09
N GLU A 465 -2.74 0.05 -6.20
CA GLU A 465 -1.68 0.57 -7.10
C GLU A 465 -0.56 1.34 -6.36
N PRO A 466 -0.84 2.22 -5.37
CA PRO A 466 0.22 2.91 -4.63
C PRO A 466 1.05 2.03 -3.69
N LYS A 467 0.53 0.86 -3.26
CA LYS A 467 1.24 -0.14 -2.43
C LYS A 467 2.00 -1.15 -3.27
N ALA A 468 1.39 -1.57 -4.38
CA ALA A 468 1.85 -2.65 -5.24
C ALA A 468 1.28 -2.41 -6.65
N ALA A 469 2.10 -1.80 -7.50
CA ALA A 469 1.73 -1.47 -8.87
C ALA A 469 1.37 -2.73 -9.68
N GLU A 470 0.35 -2.64 -10.52
CA GLU A 470 -0.01 -3.74 -11.43
C GLU A 470 1.14 -4.04 -12.42
N CYS A 471 1.82 -3.01 -12.88
CA CYS A 471 3.00 -3.12 -13.73
C CYS A 471 4.06 -2.09 -13.32
N LEU A 472 5.14 -2.55 -12.69
CA LEU A 472 6.28 -1.70 -12.37
C LEU A 472 7.34 -1.81 -13.47
N THR A 473 7.76 -0.68 -14.04
CA THR A 473 8.86 -0.65 -15.01
C THR A 473 10.09 -0.01 -14.37
N LEU A 474 11.22 -0.73 -14.38
CA LEU A 474 12.49 -0.26 -13.83
C LEU A 474 13.58 -0.28 -14.90
N LYS A 475 14.62 0.51 -14.66
CA LYS A 475 15.84 0.63 -15.47
C LYS A 475 17.03 0.70 -14.52
N ILE A 476 18.22 0.26 -14.94
CA ILE A 476 19.46 0.53 -14.21
C ILE A 476 19.68 2.04 -14.23
N GLY A 477 19.77 2.65 -13.06
CA GLY A 477 19.77 4.10 -12.86
C GLY A 477 18.40 4.69 -12.49
N ALA A 478 17.33 3.88 -12.44
CA ALA A 478 16.03 4.35 -11.99
C ALA A 478 16.04 4.65 -10.49
N GLN A 479 15.49 5.79 -10.10
CA GLN A 479 15.33 6.17 -8.70
C GLN A 479 14.04 5.58 -8.13
N VAL A 480 14.18 4.83 -7.05
CA VAL A 480 13.10 4.09 -6.41
C VAL A 480 12.95 4.44 -4.93
N MET A 481 11.77 4.16 -4.40
CA MET A 481 11.43 4.30 -2.99
C MET A 481 10.86 2.98 -2.47
N CYS A 482 11.31 2.59 -1.28
CA CYS A 482 10.83 1.44 -0.54
C CYS A 482 9.45 1.74 0.06
N LEU A 483 8.51 0.80 -0.09
CA LEU A 483 7.13 0.94 0.38
C LEU A 483 6.86 0.24 1.72
N LYS A 484 7.84 -0.51 2.24
CA LYS A 484 7.73 -1.33 3.46
C LYS A 484 8.94 -1.10 4.38
N ASN A 485 8.80 -1.54 5.63
CA ASN A 485 9.89 -1.49 6.60
C ASN A 485 10.66 -2.82 6.59
N TYR A 486 11.98 -2.73 6.53
CA TYR A 486 12.93 -3.85 6.64
C TYR A 486 14.02 -3.47 7.66
N PRO A 487 13.77 -3.68 8.97
CA PRO A 487 14.73 -3.32 10.01
C PRO A 487 16.08 -4.00 9.82
N ASP A 488 16.07 -5.26 9.37
CA ASP A 488 17.25 -6.08 9.02
C ASP A 488 18.11 -5.45 7.91
N LYS A 489 17.48 -4.70 7.00
CA LYS A 489 18.16 -3.99 5.90
C LYS A 489 18.41 -2.51 6.21
N GLY A 490 17.97 -2.02 7.38
CA GLY A 490 17.96 -0.60 7.72
C GLY A 490 17.05 0.23 6.81
N LEU A 491 15.99 -0.36 6.26
CA LEU A 491 15.04 0.32 5.38
C LEU A 491 13.73 0.60 6.10
N VAL A 492 13.17 1.77 5.84
CA VAL A 492 11.82 2.15 6.28
C VAL A 492 11.00 2.54 5.07
N ASN A 493 9.68 2.56 5.21
CA ASN A 493 8.79 3.10 4.19
C ASN A 493 9.18 4.56 3.90
N GLY A 494 9.56 4.83 2.65
CA GLY A 494 10.13 6.10 2.22
C GLY A 494 11.64 6.08 1.95
N SER A 495 12.37 5.01 2.33
CA SER A 495 13.79 4.83 2.01
C SER A 495 14.02 4.91 0.51
N ARG A 496 15.07 5.64 0.11
CA ARG A 496 15.30 6.02 -1.29
C ARG A 496 16.57 5.38 -1.81
N GLY A 497 16.55 4.98 -3.08
CA GLY A 497 17.69 4.34 -3.70
C GLY A 497 17.67 4.44 -5.21
N VAL A 498 18.73 3.94 -5.82
CA VAL A 498 18.89 3.83 -7.27
C VAL A 498 19.13 2.38 -7.61
N VAL A 499 18.41 1.88 -8.61
CA VAL A 499 18.61 0.52 -9.14
C VAL A 499 20.00 0.46 -9.78
N THR A 500 20.88 -0.38 -9.25
CA THR A 500 22.26 -0.56 -9.77
C THR A 500 22.38 -1.78 -10.66
N GLY A 501 21.42 -2.70 -10.63
CA GLY A 501 21.42 -3.90 -11.45
C GLY A 501 20.21 -4.77 -11.17
N PHE A 502 20.20 -5.95 -11.79
CA PHE A 502 19.21 -6.99 -11.56
C PHE A 502 19.96 -8.31 -11.31
N GLU A 503 19.45 -9.10 -10.37
CA GLU A 503 20.05 -10.40 -10.05
C GLU A 503 19.83 -11.40 -11.19
N VAL A 504 20.89 -12.10 -11.61
CA VAL A 504 20.84 -13.00 -12.78
C VAL A 504 19.88 -14.18 -12.59
N SER A 505 19.71 -14.67 -11.36
CA SER A 505 18.87 -15.84 -11.06
C SER A 505 17.38 -15.53 -11.01
N SER A 506 16.99 -14.31 -10.63
CA SER A 506 15.61 -13.97 -10.27
C SER A 506 15.07 -12.73 -10.96
N ASP A 507 15.91 -11.99 -11.69
CA ASP A 507 15.64 -10.66 -12.23
C ASP A 507 15.26 -9.61 -11.16
N ASN A 508 15.44 -9.92 -9.87
CA ASN A 508 15.11 -9.00 -8.79
C ASN A 508 16.04 -7.78 -8.81
N PRO A 509 15.52 -6.56 -8.59
CA PRO A 509 16.34 -5.35 -8.62
C PRO A 509 17.30 -5.29 -7.42
N ILE A 510 18.54 -4.95 -7.72
CA ILE A 510 19.58 -4.59 -6.76
C ILE A 510 19.56 -3.07 -6.62
N VAL A 511 19.35 -2.58 -5.40
CA VAL A 511 19.17 -1.15 -5.11
C VAL A 511 20.27 -0.67 -4.18
N ARG A 512 20.94 0.42 -4.56
CA ARG A 512 21.84 1.19 -3.69
C ARG A 512 21.03 2.30 -3.02
N TRP A 513 20.95 2.28 -1.69
CA TRP A 513 20.16 3.20 -0.89
C TRP A 513 20.94 4.46 -0.50
N THR A 514 20.23 5.49 -0.04
CA THR A 514 20.84 6.72 0.50
C THR A 514 21.71 6.48 1.73
N SER A 515 21.51 5.37 2.44
CA SER A 515 22.38 4.94 3.55
C SER A 515 23.74 4.41 3.07
N GLY A 516 23.92 4.18 1.76
CA GLY A 516 25.08 3.50 1.19
C GLY A 516 24.90 1.99 1.06
N ASN A 517 23.96 1.40 1.80
CA ASN A 517 23.67 -0.04 1.73
C ASN A 517 23.21 -0.44 0.32
N ILE A 518 23.59 -1.64 -0.11
CA ILE A 518 23.12 -2.24 -1.36
C ILE A 518 22.34 -3.50 -1.01
N THR A 519 21.10 -3.62 -1.48
CA THR A 519 20.28 -4.79 -1.19
C THR A 519 19.47 -5.24 -2.41
N THR A 520 19.30 -6.55 -2.56
CA THR A 520 18.34 -7.13 -3.49
C THR A 520 16.93 -7.03 -2.90
N MET A 521 15.98 -6.57 -3.73
CA MET A 521 14.57 -6.43 -3.36
C MET A 521 13.74 -7.53 -4.02
N ASN A 522 13.11 -8.35 -3.20
CA ASN A 522 12.33 -9.48 -3.66
C ASN A 522 10.85 -9.10 -3.82
N VAL A 523 10.14 -9.84 -4.67
CA VAL A 523 8.68 -9.73 -4.76
C VAL A 523 8.04 -10.20 -3.45
N GLU A 524 6.96 -9.55 -3.05
CA GLU A 524 6.27 -9.88 -1.81
C GLU A 524 4.75 -9.86 -1.97
N ALA A 525 4.09 -10.70 -1.18
CA ALA A 525 2.65 -10.69 -1.04
C ALA A 525 2.20 -9.44 -0.27
N THR A 526 1.27 -8.72 -0.87
CA THR A 526 0.50 -7.64 -0.25
C THR A 526 -0.95 -8.09 -0.18
N ASN A 527 -1.42 -8.38 1.02
CA ASN A 527 -2.82 -8.70 1.25
C ASN A 527 -3.64 -7.41 1.17
N PHE A 528 -4.73 -7.46 0.41
CA PHE A 528 -5.63 -6.34 0.23
C PHE A 528 -7.07 -6.80 0.36
N ALA A 529 -7.82 -6.16 1.26
CA ALA A 529 -9.22 -6.46 1.46
C ALA A 529 -10.02 -5.17 1.60
N THR A 530 -11.18 -5.17 0.95
CA THR A 530 -12.27 -4.22 1.15
C THR A 530 -13.50 -5.00 1.59
N GLY A 531 -14.59 -4.32 1.94
CA GLY A 531 -15.85 -5.00 2.27
C GLY A 531 -16.42 -5.86 1.11
N GLU A 532 -15.98 -5.63 -0.12
CA GLU A 532 -16.44 -6.32 -1.33
C GLU A 532 -15.38 -7.21 -1.99
N VAL A 533 -14.11 -6.80 -1.97
CA VAL A 533 -13.00 -7.45 -2.69
C VAL A 533 -11.97 -7.97 -1.69
N SER A 534 -11.42 -9.15 -1.91
CA SER A 534 -10.26 -9.65 -1.17
C SER A 534 -9.30 -10.31 -2.14
N LEU A 535 -8.05 -9.87 -2.16
CA LEU A 535 -6.99 -10.47 -2.95
C LEU A 535 -5.64 -10.35 -2.26
N THR A 536 -4.67 -11.12 -2.75
CA THR A 536 -3.26 -10.96 -2.44
C THR A 536 -2.53 -10.63 -3.72
N ARG A 537 -1.82 -9.50 -3.77
CA ARG A 537 -0.98 -9.10 -4.90
C ARG A 537 0.49 -9.37 -4.60
N ILE A 538 1.16 -10.11 -5.46
CA ILE A 538 2.59 -10.38 -5.37
C ILE A 538 3.31 -9.41 -6.32
N GLN A 539 4.11 -8.51 -5.75
CA GLN A 539 4.84 -7.47 -6.49
C GLN A 539 6.04 -6.99 -5.68
N LEU A 540 7.01 -6.36 -6.36
CA LEU A 540 8.11 -5.64 -5.70
C LEU A 540 7.58 -4.51 -4.79
N PRO A 541 8.12 -4.35 -3.57
CA PRO A 541 7.75 -3.29 -2.63
C PRO A 541 8.43 -1.95 -2.99
N LEU A 542 8.40 -1.60 -4.28
CA LEU A 542 9.10 -0.46 -4.85
C LEU A 542 8.15 0.39 -5.71
N ARG A 543 8.47 1.68 -5.79
CA ARG A 543 7.90 2.61 -6.77
C ARG A 543 8.94 3.59 -7.26
N LEU A 544 8.70 4.21 -8.41
CA LEU A 544 9.50 5.34 -8.87
C LEU A 544 9.40 6.51 -7.87
N ALA A 545 10.52 7.20 -7.69
CA ALA A 545 10.71 8.15 -6.61
C ALA A 545 11.37 9.47 -7.01
N TRP A 546 11.35 9.86 -8.28
CA TRP A 546 11.72 11.22 -8.66
C TRP A 546 10.67 12.23 -8.20
N ALA A 547 9.39 11.84 -8.24
CA ALA A 547 8.28 12.66 -7.79
C ALA A 547 7.27 11.89 -6.94
N LEU A 548 6.66 12.60 -6.00
CA LEU A 548 5.54 12.15 -5.15
C LEU A 548 4.58 13.32 -4.96
N SER A 549 3.29 13.06 -4.73
CA SER A 549 2.36 14.13 -4.41
C SER A 549 2.32 14.40 -2.91
N VAL A 550 2.11 15.66 -2.50
CA VAL A 550 2.06 16.07 -1.09
C VAL A 550 1.07 15.21 -0.30
N HIS A 551 -0.13 14.99 -0.84
CA HIS A 551 -1.15 14.10 -0.26
C HIS A 551 -0.63 12.67 -0.03
N LYS A 552 0.12 12.10 -0.99
CA LYS A 552 0.67 10.74 -0.86
C LYS A 552 1.86 10.68 0.08
N SER A 553 2.54 11.80 0.32
CA SER A 553 3.65 11.91 1.28
C SER A 553 3.20 12.00 2.74
N GLN A 554 1.91 12.28 2.99
CA GLN A 554 1.37 12.35 4.35
C GLN A 554 1.57 11.02 5.08
N GLY A 555 1.96 11.09 6.35
CA GLY A 555 2.40 9.93 7.13
C GLY A 555 3.79 9.36 6.77
N MET A 556 4.38 9.68 5.61
CA MET A 556 5.70 9.17 5.20
C MET A 556 6.86 9.98 5.80
N THR A 557 8.04 9.35 5.87
CA THR A 557 9.31 9.96 6.25
C THR A 557 10.26 9.91 5.04
N LEU A 558 10.81 11.06 4.63
CA LEU A 558 11.69 11.19 3.47
C LEU A 558 13.09 11.58 3.93
N SER A 559 14.12 10.90 3.41
CA SER A 559 15.52 11.27 3.72
C SER A 559 15.94 12.55 3.00
N ARG A 560 15.47 12.78 1.77
CA ARG A 560 15.67 14.04 1.03
C ARG A 560 14.45 14.39 0.19
N CYS A 561 14.08 15.65 0.20
CA CYS A 561 12.86 16.15 -0.42
C CYS A 561 13.10 17.52 -1.03
N GLU A 562 12.59 17.72 -2.24
CA GLU A 562 12.51 19.03 -2.87
C GLU A 562 11.06 19.49 -2.83
N VAL A 563 10.82 20.61 -2.15
CA VAL A 563 9.49 21.20 -2.02
C VAL A 563 9.38 22.43 -2.90
N LEU A 564 8.35 22.45 -3.75
CA LEU A 564 7.97 23.62 -4.52
C LEU A 564 6.79 24.31 -3.81
N LEU A 565 7.07 25.40 -3.11
CA LEU A 565 6.09 26.04 -2.22
C LEU A 565 5.38 27.27 -2.84
N ASN A 566 5.81 27.71 -4.03
CA ASN A 566 5.23 28.88 -4.73
C ASN A 566 3.74 28.76 -5.05
N ASN A 567 3.24 27.52 -5.15
CA ASN A 567 1.85 27.22 -5.50
C ASN A 567 1.08 26.65 -4.30
N CYS A 568 1.53 26.87 -3.06
CA CYS A 568 0.81 26.46 -1.87
C CYS A 568 -0.39 27.39 -1.63
N PHE A 569 -1.57 26.94 -2.05
CA PHE A 569 -2.83 27.69 -1.88
C PHE A 569 -3.55 27.33 -0.57
N GLU A 570 -3.39 26.09 -0.09
CA GLU A 570 -4.05 25.58 1.11
C GLU A 570 -3.28 25.86 2.40
N TYR A 571 -4.02 26.03 3.50
CA TYR A 571 -3.48 26.04 4.85
C TYR A 571 -2.81 24.69 5.18
N GLY A 572 -1.73 24.72 5.96
CA GLY A 572 -1.02 23.51 6.39
C GLY A 572 -0.23 22.77 5.30
N GLN A 573 -0.43 23.07 4.01
CA GLN A 573 0.23 22.36 2.91
C GLN A 573 1.75 22.50 2.94
N ALA A 574 2.26 23.71 3.19
CA ALA A 574 3.69 23.96 3.32
C ALA A 574 4.27 23.20 4.54
N TYR A 575 3.57 23.24 5.68
CA TYR A 575 3.97 22.50 6.87
C TYR A 575 4.04 20.99 6.61
N VAL A 576 3.03 20.40 5.97
CA VAL A 576 3.01 18.97 5.62
C VAL A 576 4.20 18.60 4.76
N ALA A 577 4.52 19.41 3.74
CA ALA A 577 5.65 19.17 2.84
C ALA A 577 7.00 19.26 3.58
N LEU A 578 7.20 20.32 4.38
CA LEU A 578 8.43 20.55 5.14
C LEU A 578 8.66 19.45 6.21
N SER A 579 7.58 19.01 6.87
CA SER A 579 7.66 18.05 7.97
C SER A 579 7.94 16.61 7.53
N ARG A 580 8.04 16.33 6.23
CA ARG A 580 8.34 14.99 5.71
C ARG A 580 9.79 14.60 5.90
N VAL A 581 10.69 15.57 5.94
CA VAL A 581 12.14 15.33 5.98
C VAL A 581 12.60 15.03 7.41
N THR A 582 13.57 14.12 7.55
CA THR A 582 14.18 13.75 8.84
C THR A 582 15.05 14.83 9.45
N ASP A 583 15.67 15.67 8.61
CA ASP A 583 16.61 16.70 9.04
C ASP A 583 16.63 17.84 8.03
N MET A 584 17.16 18.99 8.46
CA MET A 584 17.24 20.15 7.57
C MET A 584 18.20 19.90 6.41
N LYS A 585 19.22 19.04 6.53
CA LYS A 585 20.21 18.76 5.47
C LYS A 585 19.55 18.10 4.25
N GLY A 586 18.55 17.24 4.45
CA GLY A 586 17.78 16.60 3.39
C GLY A 586 16.74 17.49 2.68
N LEU A 587 16.44 18.67 3.23
CA LEU A 587 15.44 19.58 2.66
C LEU A 587 16.05 20.44 1.54
N ILE A 588 15.40 20.48 0.39
CA ILE A 588 15.60 21.49 -0.66
C ILE A 588 14.30 22.27 -0.82
N VAL A 589 14.41 23.58 -0.85
CA VAL A 589 13.32 24.47 -1.25
C VAL A 589 13.58 24.92 -2.69
N ASN A 590 12.57 24.84 -3.54
CA ASN A 590 12.64 25.36 -4.90
C ASN A 590 11.55 26.43 -5.10
N GLY A 591 11.84 27.40 -5.96
CA GLY A 591 10.94 28.48 -6.33
C GLY A 591 11.34 29.85 -5.77
N THR A 592 10.38 30.59 -5.24
CA THR A 592 10.60 31.88 -4.58
C THR A 592 11.01 31.61 -3.13
N LEU A 593 11.76 32.55 -2.56
CA LEU A 593 12.09 32.50 -1.14
C LEU A 593 10.80 32.48 -0.31
N LEU A 594 10.80 31.66 0.73
CA LEU A 594 9.67 31.52 1.65
C LEU A 594 9.50 32.79 2.47
N GLY A 595 8.26 33.27 2.51
CA GLY A 595 7.80 34.31 3.41
C GLY A 595 6.70 33.82 4.33
N LYS A 596 6.08 34.76 5.05
CA LYS A 596 4.91 34.48 5.91
C LYS A 596 3.65 34.12 5.12
N ARG A 597 3.58 34.44 3.82
CA ARG A 597 2.38 34.20 2.99
C ARG A 597 2.21 32.73 2.62
N GLU A 598 3.32 32.01 2.44
CA GLU A 598 3.34 30.62 2.02
C GLU A 598 3.10 29.66 3.19
N ILE A 599 3.42 30.09 4.42
CA ILE A 599 3.32 29.29 5.65
C ILE A 599 2.19 29.84 6.51
N ARG A 600 1.01 29.26 6.36
CA ARG A 600 -0.23 29.69 7.04
C ARG A 600 -0.89 28.53 7.76
N ALA A 601 -1.44 28.83 8.93
CA ALA A 601 -2.37 27.98 9.66
C ALA A 601 -3.78 28.57 9.57
N HIS A 602 -4.80 27.72 9.57
CA HIS A 602 -6.18 28.17 9.54
C HIS A 602 -6.57 28.77 10.90
N PRO A 603 -7.17 29.98 10.98
CA PRO A 603 -7.50 30.64 12.25
C PRO A 603 -8.33 29.75 13.20
N LYS A 604 -9.44 29.19 12.71
CA LYS A 604 -10.27 28.25 13.49
C LYS A 604 -9.52 27.04 14.08
N VAL A 605 -8.42 26.62 13.45
CA VAL A 605 -7.60 25.52 13.95
C VAL A 605 -6.73 26.01 15.12
N LYS A 606 -6.26 27.26 15.09
CA LYS A 606 -5.59 27.89 16.23
C LYS A 606 -6.52 27.92 17.43
N ASP A 607 -7.70 28.51 17.25
CA ASP A 607 -8.73 28.62 18.28
C ASP A 607 -9.06 27.23 18.88
N PHE A 608 -9.27 26.22 18.01
CA PHE A 608 -9.53 24.84 18.46
C PHE A 608 -8.40 24.24 19.29
N TYR A 609 -7.13 24.44 18.91
CA TYR A 609 -6.01 23.89 19.68
C TYR A 609 -5.69 24.70 20.93
N GLU A 610 -6.05 25.99 21.00
CA GLU A 610 -6.00 26.79 22.22
C GLU A 610 -7.00 26.23 23.25
N GLU A 611 -8.25 25.97 22.84
CA GLU A 611 -9.26 25.31 23.68
C GLU A 611 -8.81 23.90 24.13
N VAL A 612 -8.27 23.10 23.20
CA VAL A 612 -7.85 21.72 23.52
C VAL A 612 -6.59 21.66 24.39
N ASP A 613 -5.63 22.58 24.23
CA ASP A 613 -4.45 22.63 25.08
C ASP A 613 -4.80 23.09 26.51
N GLU A 614 -5.83 23.93 26.69
CA GLU A 614 -6.38 24.28 28.01
C GLU A 614 -7.10 23.08 28.67
N ASP A 615 -7.81 22.26 27.90
CA ASP A 615 -8.53 21.06 28.35
C ASP A 615 -7.67 19.77 28.34
N ALA A 616 -6.36 19.85 28.06
CA ALA A 616 -5.47 18.70 27.89
C ALA A 616 -5.12 17.98 29.23
N CYS A 617 -6.12 17.71 30.08
CA CYS A 617 -6.05 16.88 31.29
C CYS A 617 -5.83 15.39 31.00
N GLY A 618 -5.65 15.02 29.72
CA GLY A 618 -5.44 13.64 29.23
C GLY A 618 -4.45 12.82 30.06
N PHE A 619 -3.37 13.47 30.50
CA PHE A 619 -2.25 12.85 31.19
C PHE A 619 -2.27 12.99 32.72
N GLU A 620 -3.19 13.78 33.28
CA GLU A 620 -3.19 14.18 34.70
C GLU A 620 -4.20 13.39 35.58
N ASP A 621 -5.16 12.66 35.00
CA ASP A 621 -6.25 12.01 35.75
C ASP A 621 -6.07 10.54 36.15
N TYR A 622 -4.87 9.94 36.01
CA TYR A 622 -4.63 8.59 36.52
C TYR A 622 -3.81 8.66 37.80
N ASN A 623 -4.50 8.72 38.95
CA ASN A 623 -3.90 8.47 40.25
C ASN A 623 -3.39 7.01 40.30
N ASP A 624 -2.16 6.84 40.77
CA ASP A 624 -1.42 5.57 40.93
C ASP A 624 -2.06 4.54 41.90
N ASN A 625 -3.35 4.64 42.21
CA ASN A 625 -4.02 3.76 43.19
C ASN A 625 -4.85 2.62 42.59
N ASP A 626 -4.98 2.53 41.27
CA ASP A 626 -5.57 1.37 40.58
C ASP A 626 -4.55 0.72 39.62
N SER A 627 -3.33 0.48 40.10
CA SER A 627 -2.37 -0.37 39.38
C SER A 627 -2.87 -1.81 39.42
N ILE A 628 -3.58 -2.23 38.36
CA ILE A 628 -3.82 -3.64 38.08
C ILE A 628 -2.44 -4.25 37.82
N SER A 629 -2.01 -5.18 38.68
CA SER A 629 -0.75 -5.88 38.52
C SER A 629 -0.75 -6.71 37.23
N GLU A 630 0.42 -6.93 36.63
CA GLU A 630 0.56 -7.80 35.44
C GLU A 630 0.00 -9.22 35.70
N ASP A 631 -0.08 -9.63 36.97
CA ASP A 631 -0.65 -10.89 37.41
C ASP A 631 -2.19 -10.93 37.31
N GLU A 632 -2.90 -9.82 37.57
CA GLU A 632 -4.37 -9.75 37.42
C GLU A 632 -4.81 -9.76 35.95
N ILE A 633 -4.03 -9.18 35.04
CA ILE A 633 -4.28 -9.24 33.58
C ILE A 633 -4.14 -10.69 33.08
N MET A 634 -3.23 -11.46 33.67
CA MET A 634 -3.00 -12.86 33.36
C MET A 634 -4.05 -13.80 33.98
N GLU A 635 -4.66 -13.44 35.10
CA GLU A 635 -5.75 -14.22 35.72
C GLU A 635 -7.09 -14.03 34.99
N VAL A 636 -7.46 -12.80 34.62
CA VAL A 636 -8.71 -12.53 33.87
C VAL A 636 -8.68 -13.23 32.50
N THR A 637 -7.53 -13.23 31.83
CA THR A 637 -7.35 -13.92 30.54
C THR A 637 -7.40 -15.44 30.68
N LYS A 638 -6.93 -16.02 31.80
CA LYS A 638 -7.06 -17.45 32.07
C LYS A 638 -8.51 -17.85 32.36
N GLU A 639 -9.24 -17.07 33.15
CA GLU A 639 -10.64 -17.39 33.47
C GLU A 639 -11.56 -17.28 32.25
N GLU A 640 -11.36 -16.30 31.39
CA GLU A 640 -12.11 -16.15 30.14
C GLU A 640 -11.75 -17.22 29.09
N VAL A 641 -10.47 -17.59 28.98
CA VAL A 641 -10.02 -18.71 28.11
C VAL A 641 -10.55 -20.05 28.60
N ILE A 642 -10.57 -20.28 29.92
CA ILE A 642 -11.17 -21.49 30.52
C ILE A 642 -12.69 -21.51 30.32
N ALA A 643 -13.37 -20.35 30.41
CA ALA A 643 -14.80 -20.25 30.12
C ALA A 643 -15.12 -20.48 28.64
N GLU A 644 -14.24 -20.07 27.74
CA GLU A 644 -14.40 -20.24 26.30
C GLU A 644 -14.04 -21.65 25.80
N GLU A 645 -13.04 -22.32 26.41
CA GLU A 645 -12.78 -23.74 26.19
C GLU A 645 -13.92 -24.62 26.72
N LYS A 646 -14.48 -24.31 27.90
CA LYS A 646 -15.68 -25.00 28.42
C LYS A 646 -16.91 -24.82 27.52
N ARG A 647 -17.02 -23.71 26.78
CA ARG A 647 -18.07 -23.48 25.77
C ARG A 647 -17.80 -24.20 24.45
N LYS A 648 -16.53 -24.45 24.08
CA LYS A 648 -16.13 -25.15 22.86
C LYS A 648 -16.22 -26.69 22.97
N VAL A 649 -16.16 -27.24 24.18
CA VAL A 649 -16.30 -28.70 24.43
C VAL A 649 -17.75 -29.21 24.38
N LYS A 650 -18.78 -28.33 24.42
CA LYS A 650 -20.20 -28.73 24.40
C LYS A 650 -20.91 -28.67 23.03
N LYS A 651 -20.18 -28.85 21.91
CA LYS A 651 -20.81 -29.00 20.59
C LYS A 651 -20.15 -30.09 19.73
N SER A 652 -20.58 -31.34 19.95
CA SER A 652 -20.71 -32.35 18.89
C SER A 652 -21.96 -33.21 19.16
N PRO A 653 -22.68 -33.68 18.14
CA PRO A 653 -24.02 -34.24 18.28
C PRO A 653 -23.99 -35.77 18.36
N THR A 654 -24.31 -36.35 19.51
CA THR A 654 -24.77 -37.75 19.61
C THR A 654 -25.49 -37.98 20.94
N SER A 655 -26.57 -38.77 20.84
CA SER A 655 -27.48 -39.32 21.88
C SER A 655 -28.35 -38.34 22.67
N SER A 656 -29.54 -38.09 22.11
CA SER A 656 -30.78 -38.06 22.88
C SER A 656 -30.97 -39.39 23.64
N TYR A 657 -31.63 -39.30 24.81
CA TYR A 657 -31.85 -40.32 25.85
C TYR A 657 -30.71 -40.45 26.87
N GLU A 658 -31.11 -40.38 28.15
CA GLU A 658 -30.28 -40.37 29.37
C GLU A 658 -29.66 -39.01 29.73
N THR A 659 -30.47 -38.14 30.37
CA THR A 659 -30.23 -37.58 31.72
C THR A 659 -31.32 -36.53 32.01
N CYS A 660 -32.54 -37.00 32.27
CA CYS A 660 -33.59 -36.21 32.90
C CYS A 660 -34.02 -36.94 34.17
N MET A 661 -33.20 -36.86 35.22
CA MET A 661 -33.47 -37.37 36.57
C MET A 661 -32.47 -36.71 37.54
N ALA A 662 -32.40 -35.37 37.57
CA ALA A 662 -31.59 -34.65 38.58
C ALA A 662 -31.98 -33.16 38.74
N CYS A 663 -33.27 -32.86 38.90
CA CYS A 663 -33.70 -31.65 39.62
C CYS A 663 -35.20 -31.77 39.94
N GLY A 664 -35.52 -32.08 41.19
CA GLY A 664 -36.86 -31.80 41.69
C GLY A 664 -36.98 -30.30 41.94
N ASN A 665 -37.79 -29.62 41.13
CA ASN A 665 -38.76 -28.61 41.55
C ASN A 665 -39.46 -27.95 40.36
N ASP A 666 -40.75 -27.67 40.56
CA ASP A 666 -41.72 -27.05 39.66
C ASP A 666 -41.21 -25.87 38.83
N CYS A 667 -41.43 -25.93 37.52
CA CYS A 667 -41.44 -24.79 36.61
C CYS A 667 -42.53 -25.01 35.55
N GLY A 668 -43.80 -24.96 35.95
CA GLY A 668 -44.90 -24.74 35.02
C GLY A 668 -44.70 -23.41 34.29
N GLU A 669 -45.09 -23.37 33.01
CA GLU A 669 -45.13 -22.23 32.07
C GLU A 669 -44.00 -22.02 31.04
N ILE A 670 -42.97 -22.88 30.95
CA ILE A 670 -41.94 -22.76 29.86
C ILE A 670 -42.11 -23.82 28.73
N CYS A 671 -43.09 -24.71 28.82
CA CYS A 671 -43.17 -25.85 27.89
C CYS A 671 -44.01 -25.60 26.61
N GLU A 672 -44.85 -24.57 26.52
CA GLU A 672 -45.68 -24.34 25.32
C GLU A 672 -44.96 -23.59 24.19
N TYR A 673 -43.92 -22.80 24.49
CA TYR A 673 -43.22 -22.02 23.46
C TYR A 673 -42.24 -22.87 22.62
N ALA A 674 -41.76 -23.99 23.17
CA ALA A 674 -40.86 -24.91 22.48
C ALA A 674 -41.57 -25.80 21.45
N GLN A 675 -42.88 -26.01 21.61
CA GLN A 675 -43.68 -26.84 20.71
C GLN A 675 -44.09 -26.06 19.44
N TYR A 676 -44.26 -24.74 19.53
CA TYR A 676 -44.62 -23.89 18.38
C TYR A 676 -43.45 -23.62 17.41
N MET A 677 -42.21 -23.67 17.87
CA MET A 677 -41.01 -23.42 17.04
C MET A 677 -40.48 -24.66 16.32
N ALA A 678 -41.08 -25.84 16.54
CA ALA A 678 -40.67 -27.10 15.92
C ALA A 678 -41.49 -27.47 14.67
N GLU A 679 -42.62 -26.80 14.41
CA GLU A 679 -43.48 -27.02 13.23
C GLU A 679 -43.34 -25.95 12.13
N PHE A 680 -42.45 -24.96 12.28
CA PHE A 680 -42.12 -23.94 11.26
C PHE A 680 -40.65 -24.05 10.84
#